data_AF-A0A3C1PWW8-F1
#
_entry.id   AF-A0A3C1PWW8-F1
#
_cell.length_a   1.000
_cell.length_b   1.000
_cell.length_c   1.000
_cell.angle_alpha   90.00
_cell.angle_beta   90.00
_cell.angle_gamma   90.00
#
_symmetry.space_group_name_H-M   'P 1'
#
loop_
_entity.id
_entity.type
_entity.pdbx_description
1 polymer ?
#
loop_
_entity_poly.entity_id
_entity_poly.type
_entity_poly.pdbx_seq_one_letter_code
_entity_poly.pdbx_strand_id
1 'polypeptide(L)'
;GLNADVVIDFLNISGGRGPLFFRGGSTILRDSFVDIPITGDGINIKGGYAETHRTTFLGNNSVDTDAIDYDGVINGIIKGCRIYNFRGFNSDGIDTGEQCVDVLIEGNSIFYNSDKGVSVGQGSTVIMRNNLVVGCLQGVGVKDSGSTILVDQNTFVDCAEAVSSFEKNFGKGGGSAIITNSIFSKCVVPVSFDDFSTLTVSYSLSDTSSLVGPNNLIADPLFVDAPALNFQLLLESPAKDSGDPAHALDPDATRADRGALYTYSSDDYPFETGKTVVINEILANSGPEPDWIELHNRSSSPVSIGGWFLSDDGSDLTKYRIPVDTVLPANGYLTFFEDTNFGPESPDLNRITGFGLSDNGETVHLTSAIDDVLTDYRFKENYGASLEGTTLGYYYKPGSRTYNFIALQEPTPAAPNAAPKIGPIIISEIMYNPSIDGASEYLELLNISDSPVSLFDNTTGKAWQFSDGIDYEFPAGSPLVMAPGERVVLTRSLTAFNTEFTTPEGTRVFEWLTGKLSGGGETVQLARPGPFNDLNEVQYVRVDRVKFSNKAPWPIGPDGNGPSLTKIIENQYGNDYLNWRAAASSPGAGAPGLTYDDWVISNNVTSPNLDNDSDGLSNLIEYALGTDPAVSGNQSPLEITLSSSSVIASYAVNILRPDADLLLESSSDLVKWSPVNSPPVAIRGDLQLYSVIQPIPSGRVFYRLGVRLKP
;
A
#
# COMPACT_ATOMS: atom_id res chain seq x y z
N GLY A 1 -26.30 16.98 5.74
CA GLY A 1 -26.36 18.32 6.37
C GLY A 1 -27.40 19.20 5.71
N LEU A 2 -27.96 20.18 6.42
CA LEU A 2 -28.95 21.12 5.86
C LEU A 2 -28.44 22.56 6.03
N ASN A 3 -28.21 23.27 4.92
CA ASN A 3 -27.67 24.64 4.85
C ASN A 3 -26.42 24.84 5.71
N ALA A 4 -25.50 23.88 5.66
CA ALA A 4 -24.31 23.86 6.49
C ALA A 4 -23.05 23.82 5.62
N ASP A 5 -21.96 24.36 6.16
CA ASP A 5 -20.63 24.24 5.57
C ASP A 5 -19.93 23.03 6.21
N VAL A 6 -19.70 21.99 5.42
CA VAL A 6 -19.21 20.69 5.86
C VAL A 6 -17.96 20.33 5.05
N VAL A 7 -16.89 19.99 5.76
CA VAL A 7 -15.66 19.42 5.16
C VAL A 7 -15.46 18.03 5.76
N ILE A 8 -15.22 17.05 4.90
CA ILE A 8 -15.10 15.64 5.22
C ILE A 8 -13.83 15.13 4.54
N ASP A 9 -12.84 14.75 5.34
CA ASP A 9 -11.57 14.21 4.86
C ASP A 9 -11.36 12.80 5.45
N PHE A 10 -10.83 11.86 4.65
CA PHE A 10 -10.49 10.49 5.07
C PHE A 10 -11.67 9.68 5.64
N LEU A 11 -12.89 9.97 5.17
CA LEU A 11 -14.06 9.21 5.53
C LEU A 11 -13.96 7.81 4.94
N ASN A 12 -14.28 6.78 5.73
CA ASN A 12 -14.41 5.43 5.22
C ASN A 12 -15.76 4.84 5.65
N ILE A 13 -16.64 4.63 4.68
CA ILE A 13 -17.98 4.05 4.89
C ILE A 13 -18.05 2.71 4.17
N SER A 14 -18.47 1.68 4.88
CA SER A 14 -18.81 0.36 4.36
C SER A 14 -20.03 -0.18 5.12
N GLY A 15 -21.20 -0.26 4.50
CA GLY A 15 -22.44 -0.76 5.15
C GLY A 15 -23.66 0.16 5.14
N GLY A 16 -23.64 1.26 4.37
CA GLY A 16 -24.73 2.25 4.36
C GLY A 16 -25.75 2.10 3.23
N ARG A 17 -26.94 2.67 3.43
CA ARG A 17 -27.89 3.00 2.36
C ARG A 17 -27.84 4.52 2.12
N GLY A 18 -27.39 4.96 0.96
CA GLY A 18 -27.26 6.38 0.62
C GLY A 18 -26.52 7.20 1.68
N PRO A 19 -25.24 6.87 1.97
CA PRO A 19 -24.62 7.22 3.24
C PRO A 19 -24.41 8.72 3.48
N LEU A 20 -24.36 9.53 2.43
CA LEU A 20 -24.08 10.96 2.53
C LEU A 20 -25.17 11.76 1.84
N PHE A 21 -25.95 12.52 2.61
CA PHE A 21 -26.98 13.41 2.07
C PHE A 21 -26.81 14.85 2.58
N PHE A 22 -26.76 15.80 1.67
CA PHE A 22 -26.64 17.24 1.95
C PHE A 22 -27.66 18.05 1.17
N ARG A 23 -28.09 19.18 1.74
CA ARG A 23 -28.98 20.13 1.06
C ARG A 23 -28.62 21.56 1.41
N GLY A 24 -28.19 22.35 0.44
CA GLY A 24 -27.73 23.73 0.64
C GLY A 24 -26.44 23.85 1.43
N GLY A 25 -25.89 25.07 1.50
CA GLY A 25 -24.57 25.32 2.12
C GLY A 25 -23.41 24.91 1.21
N SER A 26 -22.27 24.53 1.82
CA SER A 26 -21.06 24.07 1.13
C SER A 26 -20.65 22.69 1.63
N THR A 27 -20.47 21.70 0.75
CA THR A 27 -20.00 20.36 1.15
C THR A 27 -18.71 20.02 0.43
N ILE A 28 -17.67 19.66 1.16
CA ILE A 28 -16.40 19.21 0.57
C ILE A 28 -16.07 17.81 1.10
N LEU A 29 -16.00 16.81 0.24
CA LEU A 29 -15.56 15.44 0.53
C LEU A 29 -14.21 15.18 -0.12
N ARG A 30 -13.20 14.72 0.63
CA ARG A 30 -11.86 14.44 0.08
C ARG A 30 -11.22 13.17 0.63
N ASP A 31 -10.36 12.55 -0.16
CA ASP A 31 -9.45 11.47 0.26
C ASP A 31 -10.17 10.32 0.97
N SER A 32 -11.39 10.01 0.52
CA SER A 32 -12.34 9.16 1.24
C SER A 32 -12.60 7.84 0.50
N PHE A 33 -13.28 6.95 1.18
CA PHE A 33 -13.76 5.67 0.68
C PHE A 33 -15.25 5.52 1.03
N VAL A 34 -16.07 5.23 0.02
CA VAL A 34 -17.52 5.09 0.14
C VAL A 34 -17.96 3.80 -0.56
N ASP A 35 -18.22 2.76 0.22
CA ASP A 35 -18.82 1.51 -0.22
C ASP A 35 -20.32 1.52 0.08
N ILE A 36 -21.11 1.21 -0.94
CA ILE A 36 -22.56 1.25 -0.95
C ILE A 36 -23.06 -0.17 -1.17
N PRO A 37 -23.08 -1.03 -0.13
CA PRO A 37 -23.44 -2.42 -0.33
C PRO A 37 -24.94 -2.64 -0.50
N ILE A 38 -25.79 -1.67 -0.11
CA ILE A 38 -27.26 -1.81 -0.14
C ILE A 38 -27.90 -1.06 -1.32
N THR A 39 -28.12 0.26 -1.26
CA THR A 39 -28.75 1.07 -2.33
C THR A 39 -28.66 2.56 -1.97
N GLY A 40 -28.94 3.46 -2.91
CA GLY A 40 -28.95 4.91 -2.73
C GLY A 40 -27.55 5.52 -2.79
N ASP A 41 -27.48 6.81 -3.09
CA ASP A 41 -26.25 7.38 -3.64
C ASP A 41 -25.11 7.52 -2.63
N GLY A 42 -23.88 7.28 -3.08
CA GLY A 42 -22.68 7.40 -2.27
C GLY A 42 -22.56 8.78 -1.64
N ILE A 43 -22.79 9.82 -2.43
CA ILE A 43 -23.06 11.16 -1.94
C ILE A 43 -24.16 11.83 -2.77
N ASN A 44 -25.20 12.30 -2.08
CA ASN A 44 -26.32 13.02 -2.63
C ASN A 44 -26.34 14.45 -2.11
N ILE A 45 -26.26 15.45 -3.00
CA ILE A 45 -26.24 16.86 -2.64
C ILE A 45 -27.35 17.60 -3.37
N LYS A 46 -28.28 18.18 -2.62
CA LYS A 46 -29.39 18.99 -3.12
C LYS A 46 -29.13 20.49 -2.89
N GLY A 47 -28.49 21.18 -3.83
CA GLY A 47 -28.31 22.62 -3.85
C GLY A 47 -27.08 23.10 -3.08
N GLY A 48 -26.58 24.29 -3.41
CA GLY A 48 -25.43 24.90 -2.75
C GLY A 48 -24.12 24.70 -3.53
N TYR A 49 -23.00 24.70 -2.82
CA TYR A 49 -21.67 24.44 -3.38
C TYR A 49 -21.19 23.05 -2.96
N ALA A 50 -20.50 22.33 -3.84
CA ALA A 50 -19.91 21.06 -3.44
C ALA A 50 -18.62 20.67 -4.17
N GLU A 51 -17.72 20.04 -3.44
CA GLU A 51 -16.50 19.46 -3.97
C GLU A 51 -16.35 17.99 -3.53
N THR A 52 -16.01 17.08 -4.45
CA THR A 52 -15.64 15.69 -4.14
C THR A 52 -14.29 15.39 -4.77
N HIS A 53 -13.26 15.10 -3.96
CA HIS A 53 -11.88 14.93 -4.41
C HIS A 53 -11.27 13.60 -3.99
N ARG A 54 -10.55 12.90 -4.88
CA ARG A 54 -9.71 11.75 -4.53
C ARG A 54 -10.43 10.70 -3.67
N THR A 55 -11.73 10.54 -3.94
CA THR A 55 -12.60 9.62 -3.20
C THR A 55 -12.84 8.37 -4.05
N THR A 56 -12.74 7.22 -3.40
CA THR A 56 -13.08 5.94 -4.00
C THR A 56 -14.52 5.59 -3.66
N PHE A 57 -15.34 5.33 -4.67
CA PHE A 57 -16.69 4.83 -4.55
C PHE A 57 -16.77 3.40 -5.08
N LEU A 58 -17.20 2.47 -4.24
CA LEU A 58 -17.54 1.11 -4.66
C LEU A 58 -19.06 0.96 -4.70
N GLY A 59 -19.58 0.68 -5.88
CA GLY A 59 -20.98 0.38 -6.14
C GLY A 59 -21.28 -1.11 -6.07
N ASN A 60 -22.54 -1.42 -6.35
CA ASN A 60 -23.09 -2.77 -6.34
C ASN A 60 -24.09 -2.94 -7.51
N ASN A 61 -24.89 -4.01 -7.49
CA ASN A 61 -25.93 -4.26 -8.50
C ASN A 61 -27.30 -3.67 -8.12
N SER A 62 -27.38 -2.79 -7.13
CA SER A 62 -28.66 -2.30 -6.62
C SER A 62 -29.19 -1.14 -7.41
N VAL A 63 -30.50 -1.14 -7.61
CA VAL A 63 -31.19 -0.11 -8.39
C VAL A 63 -31.04 1.27 -7.76
N ASP A 64 -31.12 2.32 -8.58
CA ASP A 64 -31.22 3.73 -8.15
C ASP A 64 -30.12 4.09 -7.13
N THR A 65 -28.88 3.88 -7.56
CA THR A 65 -27.70 3.94 -6.69
C THR A 65 -26.60 4.59 -7.51
N ASP A 66 -26.36 5.87 -7.27
CA ASP A 66 -25.29 6.60 -7.94
C ASP A 66 -24.06 6.70 -7.04
N ALA A 67 -22.86 6.83 -7.60
CA ALA A 67 -21.70 7.11 -6.74
C ALA A 67 -21.79 8.52 -6.18
N ILE A 68 -22.11 9.48 -7.06
CA ILE A 68 -22.25 10.90 -6.76
C ILE A 68 -23.53 11.38 -7.45
N ASP A 69 -24.52 11.82 -6.68
CA ASP A 69 -25.72 12.55 -7.14
C ASP A 69 -25.61 14.02 -6.71
N TYR A 70 -25.34 14.90 -7.66
CA TYR A 70 -25.39 16.34 -7.48
C TYR A 70 -26.64 16.91 -8.17
N ASP A 71 -27.48 17.54 -7.37
CA ASP A 71 -28.70 18.21 -7.81
C ASP A 71 -28.72 19.66 -7.33
N GLY A 72 -28.75 20.62 -8.23
CA GLY A 72 -28.83 22.04 -7.94
C GLY A 72 -27.52 22.63 -7.42
N VAL A 73 -26.42 21.88 -7.49
CA VAL A 73 -25.09 22.32 -7.09
C VAL A 73 -24.58 23.37 -8.08
N ILE A 74 -24.06 24.47 -7.55
CA ILE A 74 -23.49 25.59 -8.31
C ILE A 74 -21.98 25.63 -8.08
N ASN A 75 -21.20 25.74 -9.15
CA ASN A 75 -19.74 25.73 -9.17
C ASN A 75 -19.14 24.44 -8.58
N GLY A 76 -19.81 23.30 -8.75
CA GLY A 76 -19.40 22.04 -8.14
C GLY A 76 -18.10 21.49 -8.72
N ILE A 77 -17.35 20.70 -7.95
CA ILE A 77 -16.11 20.03 -8.39
C ILE A 77 -16.18 18.55 -8.05
N ILE A 78 -15.84 17.68 -9.00
CA ILE A 78 -15.65 16.24 -8.82
C ILE A 78 -14.31 15.89 -9.45
N LYS A 79 -13.29 15.62 -8.63
CA LYS A 79 -11.90 15.55 -9.11
C LYS A 79 -11.08 14.39 -8.59
N GLY A 80 -10.40 13.65 -9.46
CA GLY A 80 -9.49 12.58 -9.05
C GLY A 80 -10.16 11.39 -8.36
N CYS A 81 -11.47 11.25 -8.49
CA CYS A 81 -12.25 10.18 -7.87
C CYS A 81 -12.13 8.88 -8.67
N ARG A 82 -12.39 7.79 -7.95
CA ARG A 82 -12.32 6.43 -8.45
C ARG A 82 -13.67 5.76 -8.24
N ILE A 83 -14.40 5.43 -9.30
CA ILE A 83 -15.81 5.03 -9.25
C ILE A 83 -15.99 3.69 -9.96
N TYR A 84 -16.52 2.69 -9.26
CA TYR A 84 -16.53 1.31 -9.76
C TYR A 84 -17.82 0.56 -9.51
N ASN A 85 -18.25 -0.19 -10.53
CA ASN A 85 -19.26 -1.24 -10.44
C ASN A 85 -20.65 -0.79 -9.96
N PHE A 86 -21.11 0.38 -10.39
CA PHE A 86 -22.52 0.80 -10.20
C PHE A 86 -23.38 0.13 -11.28
N ARG A 87 -23.76 -1.11 -11.00
CA ARG A 87 -24.32 -2.06 -11.97
C ARG A 87 -25.83 -2.29 -11.83
N GLY A 88 -26.48 -1.52 -10.98
CA GLY A 88 -27.92 -1.52 -10.83
C GLY A 88 -28.66 -0.85 -11.97
N PHE A 89 -29.96 -1.13 -12.05
CA PHE A 89 -30.84 -0.38 -12.95
C PHE A 89 -30.96 1.07 -12.48
N ASN A 90 -30.82 2.04 -13.40
CA ASN A 90 -30.78 3.47 -13.09
C ASN A 90 -29.66 3.79 -12.08
N SER A 91 -28.44 3.33 -12.37
CA SER A 91 -27.29 3.52 -11.50
C SER A 91 -26.14 4.10 -12.31
N ASP A 92 -25.81 5.34 -12.01
CA ASP A 92 -24.84 6.15 -12.70
C ASP A 92 -23.57 6.31 -11.85
N GLY A 93 -22.42 6.51 -12.49
CA GLY A 93 -21.20 6.83 -11.74
C GLY A 93 -21.31 8.22 -11.10
N ILE A 94 -21.68 9.19 -11.92
CA ILE A 94 -21.94 10.56 -11.49
C ILE A 94 -23.26 10.99 -12.12
N ASP A 95 -24.27 11.31 -11.33
CA ASP A 95 -25.46 12.01 -11.79
C ASP A 95 -25.37 13.50 -11.43
N THR A 96 -25.54 14.35 -12.43
CA THR A 96 -25.75 15.79 -12.28
C THR A 96 -27.17 16.13 -12.71
N GLY A 97 -28.11 15.32 -12.23
CA GLY A 97 -29.40 15.10 -12.88
C GLY A 97 -30.32 16.30 -12.84
N GLU A 98 -30.24 17.15 -11.82
CA GLU A 98 -31.21 18.23 -11.64
C GLU A 98 -30.56 19.60 -11.48
N GLN A 99 -30.62 20.47 -12.48
CA GLN A 99 -30.33 21.92 -12.36
C GLN A 99 -28.95 22.31 -11.77
N CYS A 100 -27.92 21.50 -11.96
CA CYS A 100 -26.56 21.84 -11.59
C CYS A 100 -25.98 22.93 -12.51
N VAL A 101 -25.22 23.88 -11.95
CA VAL A 101 -24.61 24.98 -12.72
C VAL A 101 -23.10 24.96 -12.53
N ASP A 102 -22.36 25.05 -13.63
CA ASP A 102 -20.90 25.11 -13.67
C ASP A 102 -20.18 24.00 -12.87
N VAL A 103 -20.55 22.72 -13.10
CA VAL A 103 -19.90 21.59 -12.43
C VAL A 103 -18.69 21.12 -13.22
N LEU A 104 -17.51 21.08 -12.58
CA LEU A 104 -16.27 20.52 -13.12
C LEU A 104 -16.12 19.04 -12.73
N ILE A 105 -15.98 18.16 -13.71
CA ILE A 105 -15.65 16.74 -13.54
C ILE A 105 -14.26 16.49 -14.13
N GLU A 106 -13.23 16.32 -13.30
CA GLU A 106 -11.83 16.29 -13.77
C GLU A 106 -10.99 15.12 -13.24
N GLY A 107 -10.25 14.43 -14.11
CA GLY A 107 -9.23 13.47 -13.66
C GLY A 107 -9.77 12.22 -12.97
N ASN A 108 -11.04 11.86 -13.19
CA ASN A 108 -11.69 10.73 -12.54
C ASN A 108 -11.54 9.43 -13.35
N SER A 109 -11.59 8.31 -12.65
CA SER A 109 -11.55 6.94 -13.18
C SER A 109 -12.92 6.28 -12.94
N ILE A 110 -13.67 6.00 -14.00
CA ILE A 110 -15.05 5.50 -13.94
C ILE A 110 -15.16 4.16 -14.69
N PHE A 111 -15.53 3.09 -13.99
CA PHE A 111 -15.43 1.73 -14.49
C PHE A 111 -16.70 0.91 -14.28
N TYR A 112 -17.18 0.29 -15.36
CA TYR A 112 -18.20 -0.76 -15.37
C TYR A 112 -19.54 -0.40 -14.72
N ASN A 113 -20.04 0.80 -15.02
CA ASN A 113 -21.39 1.20 -14.63
C ASN A 113 -22.42 0.74 -15.67
N SER A 114 -23.57 0.24 -15.22
CA SER A 114 -24.54 -0.42 -16.11
C SER A 114 -25.54 0.52 -16.77
N ASP A 115 -25.73 1.74 -16.26
CA ASP A 115 -26.52 2.77 -16.93
C ASP A 115 -25.60 3.82 -17.55
N LYS A 116 -25.15 4.83 -16.79
CA LYS A 116 -24.20 5.83 -17.29
C LYS A 116 -22.93 5.97 -16.46
N GLY A 117 -21.81 6.27 -17.11
CA GLY A 117 -20.61 6.76 -16.44
C GLY A 117 -20.88 8.13 -15.80
N VAL A 118 -21.37 9.07 -16.60
CA VAL A 118 -21.81 10.40 -16.19
C VAL A 118 -23.18 10.72 -16.79
N SER A 119 -24.09 11.25 -15.98
CA SER A 119 -25.37 11.74 -16.44
C SER A 119 -25.50 13.24 -16.24
N VAL A 120 -26.01 13.92 -17.26
CA VAL A 120 -26.27 15.36 -17.26
C VAL A 120 -27.71 15.57 -17.68
N GLY A 121 -28.53 16.15 -16.81
CA GLY A 121 -29.97 16.21 -17.02
C GLY A 121 -30.62 17.51 -16.55
N GLN A 122 -31.91 17.65 -16.89
CA GLN A 122 -32.83 18.66 -16.38
C GLN A 122 -32.24 20.09 -16.22
N GLY A 123 -31.48 20.57 -17.22
CA GLY A 123 -30.94 21.93 -17.24
C GLY A 123 -29.53 22.09 -16.68
N SER A 124 -28.82 21.00 -16.44
CA SER A 124 -27.48 21.03 -15.82
C SER A 124 -26.36 21.41 -16.79
N THR A 125 -25.36 22.17 -16.31
CA THR A 125 -24.19 22.57 -17.12
C THR A 125 -22.90 22.01 -16.53
N VAL A 126 -22.14 21.24 -17.33
CA VAL A 126 -20.95 20.50 -16.90
C VAL A 126 -19.74 20.79 -17.79
N ILE A 127 -18.55 20.84 -17.20
CA ILE A 127 -17.26 20.76 -17.90
C ILE A 127 -16.58 19.47 -17.45
N MET A 128 -16.25 18.59 -18.37
CA MET A 128 -15.64 17.30 -18.11
C MET A 128 -14.27 17.21 -18.78
N ARG A 129 -13.19 17.01 -18.00
CA ARG A 129 -11.81 16.98 -18.48
C ARG A 129 -10.95 15.86 -17.92
N ASN A 130 -10.05 15.30 -18.72
CA ASN A 130 -9.04 14.33 -18.26
C ASN A 130 -9.60 13.09 -17.54
N ASN A 131 -10.83 12.67 -17.85
CA ASN A 131 -11.42 11.49 -17.21
C ASN A 131 -11.26 10.25 -18.09
N LEU A 132 -11.08 9.11 -17.41
CA LEU A 132 -11.07 7.79 -18.00
C LEU A 132 -12.41 7.10 -17.71
N VAL A 133 -13.16 6.72 -18.74
CA VAL A 133 -14.47 6.07 -18.63
C VAL A 133 -14.43 4.74 -19.39
N VAL A 134 -14.67 3.63 -18.69
CA VAL A 134 -14.38 2.29 -19.20
C VAL A 134 -15.56 1.35 -18.96
N GLY A 135 -15.96 0.62 -20.00
CA GLY A 135 -16.91 -0.50 -19.89
C GLY A 135 -18.30 -0.10 -19.41
N CYS A 136 -18.71 1.17 -19.60
CA CYS A 136 -20.03 1.64 -19.23
C CYS A 136 -21.04 1.39 -20.34
N LEU A 137 -22.32 1.13 -20.01
CA LEU A 137 -23.34 1.01 -21.06
C LEU A 137 -23.43 2.31 -21.86
N GLN A 138 -23.60 3.43 -21.17
CA GLN A 138 -23.44 4.77 -21.74
C GLN A 138 -22.31 5.51 -21.00
N GLY A 139 -21.34 6.10 -21.70
CA GLY A 139 -20.25 6.84 -21.06
C GLY A 139 -20.75 8.15 -20.45
N VAL A 140 -21.39 8.98 -21.28
CA VAL A 140 -22.07 10.22 -20.92
C VAL A 140 -23.43 10.27 -21.59
N GLY A 141 -24.48 10.58 -20.83
CA GLY A 141 -25.80 10.91 -21.38
C GLY A 141 -26.24 12.32 -21.04
N VAL A 142 -26.54 13.13 -22.06
CA VAL A 142 -26.98 14.53 -21.93
C VAL A 142 -28.46 14.64 -22.30
N LYS A 143 -29.28 14.96 -21.30
CA LYS A 143 -30.73 14.72 -21.34
C LYS A 143 -31.47 16.04 -21.26
N ASP A 144 -32.46 16.22 -22.14
CA ASP A 144 -33.44 17.31 -22.12
C ASP A 144 -32.89 18.73 -22.39
N SER A 145 -33.77 19.66 -22.78
CA SER A 145 -33.37 21.03 -23.10
C SER A 145 -32.79 21.78 -21.90
N GLY A 146 -31.73 22.54 -22.16
CA GLY A 146 -31.01 23.33 -21.17
C GLY A 146 -29.82 22.60 -20.56
N SER A 147 -29.71 21.27 -20.72
CA SER A 147 -28.56 20.50 -20.25
C SER A 147 -27.41 20.62 -21.24
N THR A 148 -26.23 20.99 -20.76
CA THR A 148 -25.03 21.19 -21.59
C THR A 148 -23.79 20.56 -20.99
N ILE A 149 -22.94 19.94 -21.82
CA ILE A 149 -21.61 19.50 -21.40
C ILE A 149 -20.52 19.89 -22.40
N LEU A 150 -19.37 20.33 -21.86
CA LEU A 150 -18.10 20.36 -22.60
C LEU A 150 -17.26 19.15 -22.19
N VAL A 151 -16.98 18.25 -23.13
CA VAL A 151 -16.10 17.09 -22.95
C VAL A 151 -14.78 17.38 -23.65
N ASP A 152 -13.71 17.58 -22.89
CA ASP A 152 -12.39 17.96 -23.42
C ASP A 152 -11.28 17.07 -22.83
N GLN A 153 -10.45 16.45 -23.66
CA GLN A 153 -9.39 15.53 -23.19
C GLN A 153 -9.91 14.37 -22.33
N ASN A 154 -10.92 13.62 -22.79
CA ASN A 154 -11.38 12.42 -22.07
C ASN A 154 -11.13 11.16 -22.90
N THR A 155 -10.93 10.02 -22.24
CA THR A 155 -10.77 8.72 -22.89
C THR A 155 -11.96 7.83 -22.51
N PHE A 156 -12.73 7.42 -23.52
CA PHE A 156 -13.80 6.45 -23.41
C PHE A 156 -13.36 5.12 -24.01
N VAL A 157 -13.50 4.03 -23.27
CA VAL A 157 -13.13 2.70 -23.72
C VAL A 157 -14.25 1.70 -23.51
N ASP A 158 -14.54 0.89 -24.54
CA ASP A 158 -15.47 -0.24 -24.45
C ASP A 158 -16.86 0.15 -23.93
N CYS A 159 -17.30 1.37 -24.24
CA CYS A 159 -18.66 1.81 -23.92
C CYS A 159 -19.62 1.36 -25.04
N ALA A 160 -20.84 0.95 -24.71
CA ALA A 160 -21.81 0.66 -25.77
C ALA A 160 -22.19 1.96 -26.51
N GLU A 161 -22.34 3.05 -25.78
CA GLU A 161 -22.47 4.38 -26.35
C GLU A 161 -21.63 5.38 -25.54
N ALA A 162 -20.64 6.04 -26.14
CA ALA A 162 -19.70 6.82 -25.33
C ALA A 162 -20.25 8.18 -24.91
N VAL A 163 -20.75 9.00 -25.84
CA VAL A 163 -21.43 10.27 -25.50
C VAL A 163 -22.70 10.41 -26.33
N SER A 164 -23.84 10.58 -25.67
CA SER A 164 -25.13 10.77 -26.34
C SER A 164 -25.85 12.04 -25.86
N SER A 165 -26.65 12.64 -26.74
CA SER A 165 -27.54 13.76 -26.39
C SER A 165 -28.96 13.49 -26.90
N PHE A 166 -29.97 13.53 -26.02
CA PHE A 166 -31.32 13.13 -26.39
C PHE A 166 -32.41 13.81 -25.55
N GLU A 167 -33.64 13.82 -26.08
CA GLU A 167 -34.86 14.09 -25.32
C GLU A 167 -35.24 12.84 -24.51
N LYS A 168 -35.04 12.89 -23.19
CA LYS A 168 -35.47 11.81 -22.28
C LYS A 168 -36.95 11.93 -21.97
N ASN A 169 -37.38 13.16 -21.70
CA ASN A 169 -38.75 13.48 -21.31
C ASN A 169 -39.49 14.12 -22.49
N PHE A 170 -40.52 13.42 -22.99
CA PHE A 170 -41.27 13.85 -24.18
C PHE A 170 -41.74 15.32 -24.10
N GLY A 171 -41.40 16.10 -25.11
CA GLY A 171 -41.75 17.52 -25.22
C GLY A 171 -40.89 18.46 -24.37
N LYS A 172 -39.75 17.99 -23.86
CA LYS A 172 -38.77 18.81 -23.13
C LYS A 172 -37.58 19.25 -23.99
N GLY A 173 -37.51 18.87 -25.26
CA GLY A 173 -36.38 19.14 -26.14
C GLY A 173 -35.14 18.31 -25.75
N GLY A 174 -34.06 18.41 -26.49
CA GLY A 174 -32.85 17.59 -26.28
C GLY A 174 -31.67 18.34 -25.67
N GLY A 175 -30.66 17.57 -25.24
CA GLY A 175 -29.42 18.08 -24.63
C GLY A 175 -28.40 18.64 -25.63
N SER A 176 -27.33 19.25 -25.10
CA SER A 176 -26.23 19.81 -25.91
C SER A 176 -24.85 19.33 -25.46
N ALA A 177 -24.03 18.83 -26.38
CA ALA A 177 -22.66 18.43 -26.09
C ALA A 177 -21.65 19.07 -27.06
N ILE A 178 -20.55 19.59 -26.50
CA ILE A 178 -19.36 19.99 -27.27
C ILE A 178 -18.24 19.05 -26.85
N ILE A 179 -17.65 18.36 -27.82
CA ILE A 179 -16.60 17.37 -27.59
C ILE A 179 -15.35 17.79 -28.32
N THR A 180 -14.23 17.87 -27.61
CA THR A 180 -12.92 18.13 -28.20
C THR A 180 -11.83 17.25 -27.59
N ASN A 181 -10.73 17.06 -28.33
CA ASN A 181 -9.51 16.41 -27.84
C ASN A 181 -9.73 15.05 -27.17
N SER A 182 -10.75 14.28 -27.53
CA SER A 182 -11.13 13.07 -26.77
C SER A 182 -10.85 11.80 -27.57
N ILE A 183 -10.67 10.66 -26.88
CA ILE A 183 -10.51 9.34 -27.49
C ILE A 183 -11.77 8.51 -27.24
N PHE A 184 -12.23 7.84 -28.30
CA PHE A 184 -13.28 6.82 -28.27
C PHE A 184 -12.71 5.50 -28.78
N SER A 185 -12.31 4.62 -27.88
CA SER A 185 -11.74 3.32 -28.24
C SER A 185 -12.71 2.19 -27.99
N LYS A 186 -12.89 1.30 -28.96
CA LYS A 186 -13.80 0.14 -28.90
C LYS A 186 -15.24 0.48 -28.50
N CYS A 187 -15.63 1.75 -28.60
CA CYS A 187 -16.99 2.16 -28.31
C CYS A 187 -17.89 1.74 -29.47
N VAL A 188 -18.99 1.05 -29.18
CA VAL A 188 -19.90 0.57 -30.24
C VAL A 188 -20.51 1.76 -30.97
N VAL A 189 -20.91 2.79 -30.23
CA VAL A 189 -21.34 4.10 -30.76
C VAL A 189 -20.51 5.19 -30.07
N PRO A 190 -19.50 5.79 -30.72
CA PRO A 190 -18.71 6.85 -30.12
C PRO A 190 -19.53 8.08 -29.74
N VAL A 191 -20.41 8.54 -30.65
CA VAL A 191 -21.29 9.68 -30.40
C VAL A 191 -22.65 9.48 -31.04
N SER A 192 -23.70 9.96 -30.40
CA SER A 192 -25.07 9.97 -30.95
C SER A 192 -25.87 11.18 -30.47
N PHE A 193 -26.87 11.59 -31.25
CA PHE A 193 -27.86 12.57 -30.82
C PHE A 193 -29.15 12.44 -31.62
N ASP A 194 -30.29 12.83 -31.01
CA ASP A 194 -31.58 12.87 -31.69
C ASP A 194 -31.87 14.21 -32.37
N ASP A 195 -33.01 14.30 -33.07
CA ASP A 195 -33.42 15.50 -33.82
C ASP A 195 -33.70 16.73 -32.94
N PHE A 196 -33.80 16.55 -31.62
CA PHE A 196 -34.06 17.62 -30.65
C PHE A 196 -32.80 18.10 -29.94
N SER A 197 -31.67 17.43 -30.18
CA SER A 197 -30.41 17.62 -29.48
C SER A 197 -29.34 18.23 -30.38
N THR A 198 -28.24 18.68 -29.77
CA THR A 198 -27.07 19.19 -30.50
C THR A 198 -25.80 18.53 -30.00
N LEU A 199 -24.93 18.12 -30.91
CA LEU A 199 -23.64 17.56 -30.55
C LEU A 199 -22.60 17.95 -31.61
N THR A 200 -21.47 18.50 -31.18
CA THR A 200 -20.34 18.80 -32.07
C THR A 200 -19.07 18.11 -31.58
N VAL A 201 -18.29 17.56 -32.51
CA VAL A 201 -17.03 16.88 -32.21
C VAL A 201 -15.91 17.44 -33.05
N SER A 202 -14.80 17.83 -32.44
CA SER A 202 -13.59 18.27 -33.15
C SER A 202 -12.32 17.75 -32.50
N TYR A 203 -11.24 17.59 -33.27
CA TYR A 203 -9.93 17.18 -32.72
C TYR A 203 -9.96 15.90 -31.86
N SER A 204 -10.95 15.03 -32.05
CA SER A 204 -11.11 13.77 -31.30
C SER A 204 -10.72 12.57 -32.15
N LEU A 205 -10.42 11.44 -31.54
CA LEU A 205 -10.02 10.19 -32.20
C LEU A 205 -11.04 9.10 -31.89
N SER A 206 -11.39 8.30 -32.89
CA SER A 206 -12.20 7.09 -32.73
C SER A 206 -11.56 5.94 -33.51
N ASP A 207 -11.53 4.74 -32.95
CA ASP A 207 -11.00 3.54 -33.63
C ASP A 207 -12.10 2.65 -34.24
N THR A 208 -13.38 2.92 -33.95
CA THR A 208 -14.51 2.11 -34.45
C THR A 208 -15.27 2.75 -35.61
N SER A 209 -15.39 4.08 -35.63
CA SER A 209 -16.15 4.80 -36.66
C SER A 209 -15.69 6.25 -36.83
N SER A 210 -16.00 6.86 -37.98
CA SER A 210 -15.63 8.26 -38.25
C SER A 210 -16.52 9.22 -37.47
N LEU A 211 -15.91 10.24 -36.85
CA LEU A 211 -16.61 11.29 -36.12
C LEU A 211 -16.91 12.48 -37.02
N VAL A 212 -18.15 12.95 -37.03
CA VAL A 212 -18.57 14.12 -37.81
C VAL A 212 -18.07 15.40 -37.15
N GLY A 213 -17.36 16.23 -37.93
CA GLY A 213 -16.83 17.52 -37.51
C GLY A 213 -15.34 17.69 -37.88
N PRO A 214 -14.75 18.85 -37.59
CA PRO A 214 -13.42 19.19 -38.08
C PRO A 214 -12.31 18.46 -37.32
N ASN A 215 -11.26 18.05 -38.05
CA ASN A 215 -9.99 17.55 -37.49
C ASN A 215 -10.10 16.29 -36.60
N ASN A 216 -11.18 15.53 -36.71
CA ASN A 216 -11.30 14.23 -36.06
C ASN A 216 -10.43 13.18 -36.79
N LEU A 217 -9.96 12.17 -36.05
CA LEU A 217 -9.17 11.06 -36.56
C LEU A 217 -9.97 9.75 -36.47
N ILE A 218 -9.77 8.89 -37.47
CA ILE A 218 -10.13 7.48 -37.40
C ILE A 218 -8.83 6.65 -37.38
N ALA A 219 -8.44 6.17 -36.20
CA ALA A 219 -7.18 5.46 -36.00
C ALA A 219 -7.19 4.69 -34.67
N ASP A 220 -6.33 3.68 -34.54
CA ASP A 220 -6.04 3.02 -33.27
C ASP A 220 -5.30 4.00 -32.34
N PRO A 221 -5.75 4.23 -31.09
CA PRO A 221 -5.07 5.10 -30.14
C PRO A 221 -3.70 4.57 -29.68
N LEU A 222 -3.36 3.31 -29.92
CA LEU A 222 -2.08 2.68 -29.51
C LEU A 222 -1.83 2.81 -28.00
N PHE A 223 -2.66 2.13 -27.22
CA PHE A 223 -2.50 2.03 -25.78
C PHE A 223 -1.38 1.07 -25.36
N VAL A 224 -0.74 1.32 -24.22
CA VAL A 224 0.37 0.51 -23.68
C VAL A 224 -0.05 -0.95 -23.43
N ASP A 225 -1.17 -1.20 -22.75
CA ASP A 225 -1.70 -2.55 -22.49
C ASP A 225 -3.21 -2.50 -22.18
N ALA A 226 -4.02 -2.31 -23.23
CA ALA A 226 -5.48 -2.21 -23.08
C ALA A 226 -6.15 -3.44 -22.43
N PRO A 227 -5.73 -4.70 -22.68
CA PRO A 227 -6.24 -5.87 -21.94
C PRO A 227 -6.02 -5.81 -20.42
N ALA A 228 -4.92 -5.20 -19.97
CA ALA A 228 -4.67 -4.93 -18.55
C ALA A 228 -5.31 -3.62 -18.06
N LEU A 229 -6.15 -2.98 -18.89
CA LEU A 229 -6.77 -1.68 -18.62
C LEU A 229 -5.77 -0.53 -18.47
N ASN A 230 -4.58 -0.69 -19.08
CA ASN A 230 -3.60 0.35 -19.27
C ASN A 230 -3.76 1.01 -20.65
N PHE A 231 -4.61 2.03 -20.68
CA PHE A 231 -4.87 2.98 -21.75
C PHE A 231 -3.86 4.14 -21.90
N GLN A 232 -2.67 4.09 -21.29
CA GLN A 232 -1.67 5.15 -21.50
C GLN A 232 -1.26 5.10 -22.98
N LEU A 233 -1.04 6.26 -23.59
CA LEU A 233 -0.63 6.32 -24.98
C LEU A 233 0.82 5.86 -25.14
N LEU A 234 1.07 5.03 -26.15
CA LEU A 234 2.41 4.79 -26.66
C LEU A 234 2.95 6.06 -27.31
N LEU A 235 4.28 6.18 -27.38
CA LEU A 235 4.94 7.37 -27.95
C LEU A 235 4.55 7.62 -29.41
N GLU A 236 4.38 6.55 -30.17
CA GLU A 236 3.96 6.56 -31.58
C GLU A 236 2.44 6.74 -31.78
N SER A 237 1.67 6.94 -30.70
CA SER A 237 0.23 7.09 -30.79
C SER A 237 -0.16 8.26 -31.72
N PRO A 238 -1.14 8.07 -32.62
CA PRO A 238 -1.70 9.17 -33.41
C PRO A 238 -2.47 10.19 -32.54
N ALA A 239 -2.77 9.85 -31.28
CA ALA A 239 -3.38 10.76 -30.32
C ALA A 239 -2.35 11.68 -29.63
N LYS A 240 -1.05 11.35 -29.65
CA LYS A 240 0.00 12.16 -29.03
C LYS A 240 0.22 13.47 -29.80
N ASP A 241 0.30 14.58 -29.09
CA ASP A 241 0.55 15.94 -29.59
C ASP A 241 -0.38 16.39 -30.75
N SER A 242 -1.61 15.87 -30.79
CA SER A 242 -2.48 15.97 -31.96
C SER A 242 -3.86 16.60 -31.73
N GLY A 243 -4.13 17.08 -30.51
CA GLY A 243 -5.34 17.82 -30.10
C GLY A 243 -5.45 19.21 -30.72
N ASP A 244 -6.37 20.06 -30.29
CA ASP A 244 -6.59 21.40 -30.85
C ASP A 244 -5.33 22.28 -30.67
N PRO A 245 -4.74 22.83 -31.75
CA PRO A 245 -3.55 23.69 -31.64
C PRO A 245 -3.82 25.02 -30.92
N ALA A 246 -5.09 25.42 -30.74
CA ALA A 246 -5.47 26.57 -29.92
C ALA A 246 -5.66 26.22 -28.44
N HIS A 247 -5.64 24.94 -28.08
CA HIS A 247 -5.70 24.49 -26.69
C HIS A 247 -4.40 24.82 -25.95
N ALA A 248 -4.47 24.91 -24.61
CA ALA A 248 -3.28 25.01 -23.78
C ALA A 248 -2.35 23.81 -24.01
N LEU A 249 -1.05 24.03 -23.89
CA LEU A 249 -0.04 22.96 -23.98
C LEU A 249 -0.20 21.98 -22.80
N ASP A 250 0.17 20.72 -23.05
CA ASP A 250 0.24 19.70 -22.01
C ASP A 250 1.41 19.98 -21.03
N PRO A 251 1.45 19.30 -19.87
CA PRO A 251 2.50 19.55 -18.86
C PRO A 251 3.94 19.33 -19.34
N ASP A 252 4.14 18.55 -20.40
CA ASP A 252 5.42 18.37 -21.10
C ASP A 252 5.74 19.49 -22.11
N ALA A 253 4.92 20.53 -22.14
CA ALA A 253 4.99 21.70 -23.01
C ALA A 253 4.84 21.38 -24.51
N THR A 254 4.26 20.24 -24.86
CA THR A 254 3.86 19.93 -26.24
C THR A 254 2.41 20.31 -26.50
N ARG A 255 1.99 20.22 -27.76
CA ARG A 255 0.58 20.41 -28.13
C ARG A 255 -0.26 19.38 -27.37
N ALA A 256 -1.46 19.75 -26.96
CA ALA A 256 -2.34 18.84 -26.23
C ALA A 256 -2.50 17.49 -26.94
N ASP A 257 -2.44 16.41 -26.17
CA ASP A 257 -2.81 15.07 -26.60
C ASP A 257 -4.33 15.01 -26.83
N ARG A 258 -4.76 13.98 -27.57
CA ARG A 258 -6.16 13.54 -27.52
C ARG A 258 -6.30 12.49 -26.44
N GLY A 259 -7.39 12.54 -25.69
CA GLY A 259 -7.67 11.61 -24.61
C GLY A 259 -7.31 12.16 -23.24
N ALA A 260 -7.57 11.37 -22.21
CA ALA A 260 -7.29 11.71 -20.83
C ALA A 260 -5.79 11.72 -20.53
N LEU A 261 -5.32 12.82 -19.92
CA LEU A 261 -4.04 12.83 -19.25
C LEU A 261 -4.12 12.01 -17.96
N TYR A 262 -3.66 10.76 -18.02
CA TYR A 262 -3.71 9.86 -16.86
C TYR A 262 -2.45 8.99 -16.75
N THR A 263 -2.12 8.61 -15.51
CA THR A 263 -1.01 7.69 -15.21
C THR A 263 -1.58 6.37 -14.75
N TYR A 264 -1.20 5.27 -15.39
CA TYR A 264 -1.63 3.93 -14.98
C TYR A 264 -1.03 3.54 -13.64
N SER A 265 -1.88 3.00 -12.77
CA SER A 265 -1.49 2.30 -11.54
C SER A 265 -2.19 0.94 -11.51
N SER A 266 -1.46 -0.12 -11.14
CA SER A 266 -2.05 -1.43 -10.90
C SER A 266 -3.05 -1.45 -9.74
N ASP A 267 -3.01 -0.43 -8.88
CA ASP A 267 -3.92 -0.29 -7.75
C ASP A 267 -5.23 0.42 -8.13
N ASP A 268 -5.34 0.98 -9.34
CA ASP A 268 -6.54 1.71 -9.78
C ASP A 268 -7.64 0.77 -10.29
N TYR A 269 -7.35 -0.39 -10.89
CA TYR A 269 -8.35 -1.44 -11.15
C TYR A 269 -7.71 -2.77 -11.59
N PRO A 270 -8.26 -3.93 -11.18
CA PRO A 270 -9.26 -4.08 -10.13
C PRO A 270 -8.61 -3.82 -8.76
N PHE A 271 -9.23 -2.96 -7.94
CA PHE A 271 -8.75 -2.64 -6.60
C PHE A 271 -9.47 -3.51 -5.55
N GLU A 272 -8.75 -3.87 -4.48
CA GLU A 272 -9.37 -4.44 -3.28
C GLU A 272 -9.82 -3.32 -2.34
N THR A 273 -11.06 -3.38 -1.86
CA THR A 273 -11.58 -2.43 -0.86
C THR A 273 -10.94 -2.69 0.50
N GLY A 274 -10.17 -1.71 0.98
CA GLY A 274 -9.51 -1.80 2.29
C GLY A 274 -10.53 -1.88 3.42
N LYS A 275 -10.45 -2.94 4.21
CA LYS A 275 -11.34 -3.18 5.36
C LYS A 275 -11.05 -2.18 6.50
N THR A 276 -12.08 -1.50 7.04
CA THR A 276 -12.02 -0.39 8.03
C THR A 276 -11.67 -0.79 9.45
N VAL A 277 -12.45 -1.71 10.01
CA VAL A 277 -12.21 -2.30 11.32
C VAL A 277 -11.54 -3.65 11.11
N VAL A 278 -10.26 -3.70 11.45
CA VAL A 278 -9.44 -4.89 11.21
C VAL A 278 -9.18 -5.62 12.50
N ILE A 279 -8.86 -6.90 12.38
CA ILE A 279 -8.16 -7.61 13.45
C ILE A 279 -6.71 -7.11 13.41
N ASN A 280 -6.30 -6.38 14.45
CA ASN A 280 -5.09 -5.57 14.47
C ASN A 280 -3.86 -6.32 15.00
N GLU A 281 -4.08 -7.04 16.09
CA GLU A 281 -3.08 -7.77 16.85
C GLU A 281 -3.76 -8.93 17.57
N ILE A 282 -3.06 -10.06 17.67
CA ILE A 282 -3.53 -11.30 18.29
C ILE A 282 -2.42 -11.81 19.21
N LEU A 283 -2.78 -12.10 20.46
CA LEU A 283 -2.01 -12.99 21.33
C LEU A 283 -2.77 -14.31 21.42
N ALA A 284 -2.23 -15.35 20.78
CA ALA A 284 -2.84 -16.68 20.69
C ALA A 284 -1.98 -17.77 21.36
N ASN A 285 -0.98 -17.35 22.13
CA ASN A 285 -0.13 -18.21 22.95
C ASN A 285 0.37 -17.34 24.09
N SER A 286 -0.49 -17.11 25.08
CA SER A 286 -0.21 -16.28 26.24
C SER A 286 0.37 -17.05 27.44
N GLY A 287 0.51 -18.38 27.32
CA GLY A 287 0.98 -19.25 28.39
C GLY A 287 -0.09 -19.40 29.48
N PRO A 288 0.16 -19.01 30.74
CA PRO A 288 -0.84 -19.08 31.81
C PRO A 288 -1.83 -17.89 31.84
N GLU A 289 -1.54 -16.83 31.10
CA GLU A 289 -2.39 -15.64 30.98
C GLU A 289 -3.52 -15.88 29.95
N PRO A 290 -4.52 -15.00 29.82
CA PRO A 290 -5.53 -15.13 28.78
C PRO A 290 -5.05 -14.64 27.40
N ASP A 291 -5.45 -15.36 26.36
CA ASP A 291 -5.30 -14.92 24.98
C ASP A 291 -6.20 -13.73 24.67
N TRP A 292 -5.91 -13.02 23.58
CA TRP A 292 -6.73 -11.88 23.19
C TRP A 292 -6.66 -11.55 21.69
N ILE A 293 -7.73 -10.90 21.25
CA ILE A 293 -7.90 -10.35 19.90
C ILE A 293 -8.08 -8.85 20.05
N GLU A 294 -7.28 -8.06 19.35
CA GLU A 294 -7.48 -6.62 19.24
C GLU A 294 -8.08 -6.23 17.90
N LEU A 295 -9.05 -5.32 17.94
CA LEU A 295 -9.57 -4.63 16.78
C LEU A 295 -9.00 -3.22 16.68
N HIS A 296 -8.75 -2.77 15.45
CA HIS A 296 -8.37 -1.38 15.17
C HIS A 296 -9.29 -0.77 14.13
N ASN A 297 -9.79 0.42 14.44
CA ASN A 297 -10.51 1.26 13.50
C ASN A 297 -9.50 2.14 12.75
N ARG A 298 -9.24 1.82 11.48
CA ARG A 298 -8.30 2.57 10.63
C ARG A 298 -8.86 3.87 10.06
N SER A 299 -10.10 4.24 10.42
CA SER A 299 -10.74 5.46 9.94
C SER A 299 -10.57 6.64 10.91
N SER A 300 -10.71 7.85 10.37
CA SER A 300 -10.68 9.11 11.12
C SER A 300 -11.96 9.40 11.92
N SER A 301 -12.94 8.49 11.91
CA SER A 301 -14.25 8.64 12.57
C SER A 301 -14.55 7.44 13.47
N PRO A 302 -15.29 7.60 14.59
CA PRO A 302 -15.72 6.46 15.39
C PRO A 302 -16.63 5.51 14.59
N VAL A 303 -16.47 4.20 14.79
CA VAL A 303 -17.29 3.16 14.14
C VAL A 303 -18.08 2.42 15.20
N SER A 304 -19.41 2.36 15.04
CA SER A 304 -20.26 1.51 15.87
C SER A 304 -20.07 0.05 15.45
N ILE A 305 -19.48 -0.75 16.34
CA ILE A 305 -19.24 -2.18 16.14
C ILE A 305 -20.10 -3.04 17.09
N GLY A 306 -20.95 -2.40 17.89
CA GLY A 306 -21.88 -3.11 18.73
C GLY A 306 -22.81 -4.01 17.93
N GLY A 307 -22.99 -5.24 18.42
CA GLY A 307 -23.77 -6.28 17.75
C GLY A 307 -23.00 -7.08 16.70
N TRP A 308 -21.79 -6.65 16.30
CA TRP A 308 -20.90 -7.43 15.41
C TRP A 308 -20.39 -8.69 16.12
N PHE A 309 -19.75 -9.59 15.39
CA PHE A 309 -19.30 -10.88 15.90
C PHE A 309 -17.82 -11.13 15.67
N LEU A 310 -17.19 -11.78 16.66
CA LEU A 310 -15.89 -12.44 16.54
C LEU A 310 -16.09 -13.96 16.50
N SER A 311 -15.25 -14.64 15.72
CA SER A 311 -15.22 -16.11 15.63
C SER A 311 -13.87 -16.61 15.13
N ASP A 312 -13.45 -17.79 15.57
CA ASP A 312 -12.35 -18.61 15.04
C ASP A 312 -12.82 -19.59 13.93
N ASP A 313 -14.12 -19.63 13.62
CA ASP A 313 -14.71 -20.62 12.71
C ASP A 313 -15.46 -19.96 11.55
N GLY A 314 -14.96 -20.15 10.34
CA GLY A 314 -15.59 -19.63 9.12
C GLY A 314 -16.97 -20.25 8.80
N SER A 315 -17.35 -21.35 9.45
CA SER A 315 -18.65 -22.00 9.32
C SER A 315 -19.68 -21.52 10.36
N ASP A 316 -19.23 -20.92 11.46
CA ASP A 316 -20.05 -20.24 12.46
C ASP A 316 -19.46 -18.87 12.80
N LEU A 317 -19.94 -17.84 12.10
CA LEU A 317 -19.47 -16.46 12.28
C LEU A 317 -20.09 -15.75 13.49
N THR A 318 -20.87 -16.43 14.33
CA THR A 318 -21.72 -15.82 15.37
C THR A 318 -21.33 -16.21 16.81
N LYS A 319 -20.11 -16.69 17.02
CA LYS A 319 -19.67 -17.25 18.31
C LYS A 319 -19.63 -16.25 19.48
N TYR A 320 -18.97 -15.11 19.31
CA TYR A 320 -18.94 -14.04 20.32
C TYR A 320 -19.52 -12.76 19.77
N ARG A 321 -20.54 -12.22 20.44
CA ARG A 321 -21.16 -10.95 20.07
C ARG A 321 -20.47 -9.79 20.78
N ILE A 322 -20.12 -8.76 20.04
CA ILE A 322 -19.63 -7.50 20.62
C ILE A 322 -20.82 -6.77 21.27
N PRO A 323 -20.72 -6.28 22.52
CA PRO A 323 -21.83 -5.62 23.21
C PRO A 323 -22.48 -4.53 22.36
N VAL A 324 -23.82 -4.47 22.32
CA VAL A 324 -24.60 -3.67 21.35
C VAL A 324 -24.31 -2.15 21.36
N ASP A 325 -23.81 -1.61 22.46
CA ASP A 325 -23.47 -0.18 22.59
C ASP A 325 -21.98 0.13 22.32
N THR A 326 -21.23 -0.83 21.78
CA THR A 326 -19.78 -0.67 21.55
C THR A 326 -19.49 0.24 20.37
N VAL A 327 -18.79 1.35 20.64
CA VAL A 327 -18.26 2.25 19.62
C VAL A 327 -16.74 2.25 19.71
N LEU A 328 -16.09 1.89 18.60
CA LEU A 328 -14.64 1.94 18.47
C LEU A 328 -14.23 3.36 18.01
N PRO A 329 -13.49 4.15 18.81
CA PRO A 329 -13.12 5.52 18.45
C PRO A 329 -12.35 5.62 17.13
N ALA A 330 -12.29 6.82 16.55
CA ALA A 330 -11.42 7.12 15.41
C ALA A 330 -9.96 6.75 15.73
N ASN A 331 -9.29 6.02 14.85
CA ASN A 331 -7.95 5.45 15.10
C ASN A 331 -7.85 4.63 16.40
N GLY A 332 -8.99 4.20 16.95
CA GLY A 332 -9.11 3.55 18.24
C GLY A 332 -8.77 2.06 18.16
N TYR A 333 -8.45 1.51 19.33
CA TYR A 333 -8.12 0.11 19.54
C TYR A 333 -9.09 -0.45 20.58
N LEU A 334 -9.49 -1.71 20.43
CA LEU A 334 -10.31 -2.42 21.41
C LEU A 334 -9.90 -3.88 21.49
N THR A 335 -9.47 -4.28 22.67
CA THR A 335 -9.00 -5.63 22.97
C THR A 335 -10.11 -6.45 23.62
N PHE A 336 -10.31 -7.67 23.14
CA PHE A 336 -11.18 -8.68 23.74
C PHE A 336 -10.30 -9.81 24.27
N PHE A 337 -10.48 -10.18 25.53
CA PHE A 337 -9.70 -11.24 26.18
C PHE A 337 -10.51 -12.53 26.26
N GLU A 338 -9.83 -13.67 26.17
CA GLU A 338 -10.45 -14.98 26.19
C GLU A 338 -11.22 -15.21 27.50
N ASP A 339 -10.60 -14.96 28.65
CA ASP A 339 -11.18 -15.22 29.98
C ASP A 339 -12.37 -14.32 30.35
N THR A 340 -12.45 -13.13 29.78
CA THR A 340 -13.49 -12.14 30.11
C THR A 340 -14.51 -11.90 29.02
N ASN A 341 -14.24 -12.29 27.77
CA ASN A 341 -15.12 -12.05 26.63
C ASN A 341 -15.53 -13.34 25.92
N PHE A 342 -14.64 -13.94 25.12
CA PHE A 342 -15.05 -14.92 24.11
C PHE A 342 -14.76 -16.39 24.48
N GLY A 343 -13.98 -16.64 25.55
CA GLY A 343 -13.49 -17.95 25.95
C GLY A 343 -14.54 -18.93 26.49
N PRO A 344 -14.28 -20.25 26.49
CA PRO A 344 -15.18 -21.27 27.03
C PRO A 344 -15.49 -21.14 28.53
N GLU A 345 -14.66 -20.42 29.29
CA GLU A 345 -14.89 -20.14 30.72
C GLU A 345 -15.30 -18.67 30.98
N SER A 346 -15.44 -17.85 29.93
CA SER A 346 -15.83 -16.44 30.07
C SER A 346 -17.23 -16.29 30.69
N PRO A 347 -17.41 -15.36 31.65
CA PRO A 347 -18.71 -15.04 32.23
C PRO A 347 -19.55 -14.10 31.37
N ASP A 348 -19.04 -13.59 30.25
CA ASP A 348 -19.75 -12.63 29.38
C ASP A 348 -21.00 -13.27 28.76
N LEU A 349 -22.15 -12.60 28.92
CA LEU A 349 -23.42 -13.06 28.38
C LEU A 349 -23.51 -12.90 26.86
N ASN A 350 -22.62 -12.10 26.26
CA ASN A 350 -22.56 -11.94 24.80
C ASN A 350 -21.81 -13.08 24.10
N ARG A 351 -21.17 -13.97 24.87
CA ARG A 351 -20.61 -15.21 24.36
C ARG A 351 -21.72 -16.22 24.10
N ILE A 352 -22.07 -16.41 22.84
CA ILE A 352 -23.08 -17.39 22.38
C ILE A 352 -22.47 -18.79 22.40
N THR A 353 -21.30 -18.92 21.79
CA THR A 353 -20.47 -20.13 21.79
C THR A 353 -19.04 -19.72 22.14
N GLY A 354 -18.48 -20.26 23.22
CA GLY A 354 -17.11 -19.95 23.59
C GLY A 354 -16.09 -20.58 22.64
N PHE A 355 -14.98 -19.89 22.39
CA PHE A 355 -13.86 -20.39 21.61
C PHE A 355 -12.52 -19.94 22.22
N GLY A 356 -11.45 -20.69 21.97
CA GLY A 356 -10.08 -20.32 22.35
C GLY A 356 -9.25 -20.05 21.10
N LEU A 357 -8.09 -19.43 21.27
CA LEU A 357 -7.16 -19.22 20.17
C LEU A 357 -6.13 -20.35 20.10
N SER A 358 -5.81 -20.80 18.89
CA SER A 358 -4.85 -21.87 18.66
C SER A 358 -3.41 -21.34 18.65
N ASP A 359 -2.56 -21.84 19.57
CA ASP A 359 -1.11 -21.63 19.58
C ASP A 359 -0.43 -21.99 18.25
N ASN A 360 -1.05 -22.90 17.49
CA ASN A 360 -0.57 -23.45 16.22
C ASN A 360 -0.90 -22.58 15.00
N GLY A 361 -1.75 -21.56 15.19
CA GLY A 361 -2.30 -20.76 14.11
C GLY A 361 -3.67 -21.24 13.66
N GLU A 362 -4.50 -20.28 13.23
CA GLU A 362 -5.84 -20.49 12.69
C GLU A 362 -6.33 -19.20 12.00
N THR A 363 -7.65 -19.02 11.86
CA THR A 363 -8.24 -17.81 11.28
C THR A 363 -9.23 -17.18 12.24
N VAL A 364 -9.02 -15.91 12.58
CA VAL A 364 -10.01 -15.11 13.30
C VAL A 364 -10.84 -14.32 12.30
N HIS A 365 -12.14 -14.22 12.57
CA HIS A 365 -13.15 -13.57 11.77
C HIS A 365 -13.79 -12.43 12.57
N LEU A 366 -13.99 -11.30 11.91
CA LEU A 366 -14.83 -10.20 12.38
C LEU A 366 -15.94 -9.98 11.37
N THR A 367 -17.17 -9.99 11.86
CA THR A 367 -18.37 -10.01 11.03
C THR A 367 -19.38 -9.00 11.54
N SER A 368 -19.74 -8.03 10.70
CA SER A 368 -20.77 -7.05 11.04
C SER A 368 -22.17 -7.66 11.14
N ALA A 369 -23.02 -7.08 12.00
CA ALA A 369 -24.42 -7.47 12.10
C ALA A 369 -25.39 -6.35 12.51
N ILE A 370 -26.55 -6.42 11.87
CA ILE A 370 -27.87 -5.78 12.03
C ILE A 370 -28.88 -6.54 12.89
N ASP A 371 -29.15 -6.23 14.16
CA ASP A 371 -30.19 -6.97 14.93
C ASP A 371 -30.02 -8.51 14.89
N ASP A 372 -28.78 -8.97 15.09
CA ASP A 372 -28.33 -10.39 15.00
C ASP A 372 -28.29 -10.97 13.58
N VAL A 373 -28.63 -10.18 12.56
CA VAL A 373 -28.51 -10.56 11.15
C VAL A 373 -27.17 -10.08 10.61
N LEU A 374 -26.31 -11.00 10.19
CA LEU A 374 -25.02 -10.66 9.60
C LEU A 374 -25.20 -9.79 8.35
N THR A 375 -24.41 -8.72 8.23
CA THR A 375 -24.45 -7.83 7.03
C THR A 375 -23.31 -8.15 6.07
N ASP A 376 -22.81 -7.22 5.26
CA ASP A 376 -21.79 -7.53 4.24
C ASP A 376 -20.35 -7.36 4.72
N TYR A 377 -20.09 -6.53 5.74
CA TYR A 377 -18.74 -6.30 6.20
C TYR A 377 -18.14 -7.55 6.86
N ARG A 378 -17.03 -8.04 6.31
CA ARG A 378 -16.26 -9.20 6.79
C ARG A 378 -14.77 -8.90 6.78
N PHE A 379 -14.14 -9.10 7.93
CA PHE A 379 -12.70 -9.18 8.06
C PHE A 379 -12.31 -10.57 8.52
N LYS A 380 -11.17 -11.07 8.04
CA LYS A 380 -10.55 -12.27 8.57
C LYS A 380 -9.06 -12.11 8.54
N GLU A 381 -8.38 -12.61 9.56
CA GLU A 381 -6.93 -12.70 9.62
C GLU A 381 -6.53 -14.15 9.82
N ASN A 382 -5.64 -14.63 8.96
CA ASN A 382 -5.00 -15.93 9.16
C ASN A 382 -3.66 -15.69 9.84
N TYR A 383 -3.44 -16.39 10.95
CA TYR A 383 -2.19 -16.30 11.68
C TYR A 383 -1.60 -17.71 11.86
N GLY A 384 -0.27 -17.79 11.87
CA GLY A 384 0.46 -19.05 12.05
C GLY A 384 0.82 -19.29 13.52
N ALA A 385 1.55 -20.38 13.76
CA ALA A 385 2.03 -20.70 15.10
C ALA A 385 2.84 -19.55 15.72
N SER A 386 2.69 -19.37 17.03
CA SER A 386 3.38 -18.33 17.79
C SER A 386 4.08 -18.90 19.01
N LEU A 387 5.01 -18.13 19.55
CA LEU A 387 5.71 -18.47 20.79
C LEU A 387 4.96 -17.82 21.96
N GLU A 388 5.08 -18.43 23.13
CA GLU A 388 4.54 -17.88 24.38
C GLU A 388 4.89 -16.40 24.55
N GLY A 389 3.87 -15.58 24.79
CA GLY A 389 3.94 -14.13 25.00
C GLY A 389 4.26 -13.30 23.74
N THR A 390 4.33 -13.90 22.55
CA THR A 390 4.60 -13.17 21.30
C THR A 390 3.30 -12.90 20.54
N THR A 391 2.94 -11.63 20.36
CA THR A 391 1.81 -11.24 19.53
C THR A 391 2.14 -11.27 18.05
N LEU A 392 1.13 -11.54 17.24
CA LEU A 392 1.13 -11.32 15.80
C LEU A 392 0.25 -10.11 15.50
N GLY A 393 0.77 -9.12 14.79
CA GLY A 393 0.04 -7.90 14.48
C GLY A 393 0.46 -7.24 13.17
N TYR A 394 -0.33 -6.27 12.74
CA TYR A 394 -0.09 -5.52 11.52
C TYR A 394 1.10 -4.56 11.64
N TYR A 395 2.02 -4.67 10.69
CA TYR A 395 3.10 -3.71 10.45
C TYR A 395 2.97 -3.08 9.07
N TYR A 396 2.92 -1.74 9.01
CA TYR A 396 2.92 -1.00 7.75
C TYR A 396 4.31 -0.97 7.14
N LYS A 397 4.42 -1.35 5.86
CA LYS A 397 5.64 -1.28 5.07
C LYS A 397 5.66 0.02 4.26
N PRO A 398 6.48 1.02 4.60
CA PRO A 398 6.49 2.28 3.88
C PRO A 398 6.87 2.14 2.41
N GLY A 399 7.77 1.21 2.08
CA GLY A 399 8.24 1.01 0.72
C GLY A 399 7.12 0.55 -0.20
N SER A 400 6.55 -0.61 0.14
CA SER A 400 5.46 -1.21 -0.64
C SER A 400 4.08 -0.63 -0.35
N ARG A 401 3.93 0.23 0.66
CA ARG A 401 2.64 0.80 1.12
C ARG A 401 1.58 -0.27 1.44
N THR A 402 2.02 -1.45 1.85
CA THR A 402 1.17 -2.58 2.23
C THR A 402 1.44 -2.97 3.68
N TYR A 403 0.65 -3.88 4.22
CA TYR A 403 0.84 -4.39 5.57
C TYR A 403 1.32 -5.85 5.56
N ASN A 404 2.05 -6.25 6.60
CA ASN A 404 2.26 -7.64 6.94
C ASN A 404 1.70 -7.92 8.34
N PHE A 405 1.08 -9.09 8.53
CA PHE A 405 0.72 -9.61 9.86
C PHE A 405 1.87 -10.49 10.39
N ILE A 406 2.55 -10.04 11.44
CA ILE A 406 3.88 -10.53 11.86
C ILE A 406 4.09 -10.48 13.36
N ALA A 407 5.11 -11.22 13.84
CA ALA A 407 5.53 -11.13 15.23
C ALA A 407 5.99 -9.72 15.58
N LEU A 408 5.46 -9.18 16.68
CA LEU A 408 5.82 -7.85 17.18
C LEU A 408 6.86 -7.97 18.31
N GLN A 409 7.65 -6.91 18.50
CA GLN A 409 8.69 -6.87 19.55
C GLN A 409 8.10 -7.02 20.95
N GLU A 410 6.94 -6.41 21.16
CA GLU A 410 6.20 -6.45 22.41
C GLU A 410 4.69 -6.40 22.12
N PRO A 411 3.86 -7.03 22.97
CA PRO A 411 2.41 -6.90 22.90
C PRO A 411 1.96 -5.44 23.10
N THR A 412 1.03 -4.96 22.28
CA THR A 412 0.57 -3.55 22.30
C THR A 412 -0.94 -3.36 22.47
N PRO A 413 -1.58 -4.00 23.47
CA PRO A 413 -3.01 -3.83 23.68
C PRO A 413 -3.37 -2.36 23.93
N ALA A 414 -4.44 -1.92 23.28
CA ALA A 414 -4.98 -0.57 23.25
C ALA A 414 -4.04 0.52 22.71
N ALA A 415 -3.01 0.15 21.93
CA ALA A 415 -2.00 1.07 21.43
C ALA A 415 -1.57 0.76 19.99
N PRO A 416 -0.87 1.68 19.30
CA PRO A 416 -0.26 1.36 18.01
C PRO A 416 0.71 0.18 18.11
N ASN A 417 0.64 -0.72 17.13
CA ASN A 417 1.49 -1.90 17.07
C ASN A 417 2.98 -1.56 17.19
N ALA A 418 3.69 -2.37 17.97
CA ALA A 418 5.13 -2.28 18.06
C ALA A 418 5.81 -2.58 16.71
N ALA A 419 7.11 -2.28 16.63
CA ALA A 419 7.91 -2.65 15.48
C ALA A 419 7.99 -4.19 15.31
N PRO A 420 8.34 -4.69 14.11
CA PRO A 420 8.56 -6.11 13.87
C PRO A 420 9.59 -6.70 14.83
N LYS A 421 9.32 -7.91 15.34
CA LYS A 421 10.33 -8.74 15.99
C LYS A 421 11.28 -9.27 14.91
N ILE A 422 12.55 -8.88 14.99
CA ILE A 422 13.58 -9.23 14.00
C ILE A 422 14.55 -10.21 14.63
N GLY A 423 14.87 -11.28 13.90
CA GLY A 423 15.86 -12.27 14.34
C GLY A 423 15.32 -13.27 15.37
N PRO A 424 16.21 -13.99 16.08
CA PRO A 424 17.63 -13.67 16.24
C PRO A 424 18.53 -14.01 15.05
N ILE A 425 18.06 -14.88 14.14
CA ILE A 425 18.72 -15.18 12.87
C ILE A 425 17.93 -14.54 11.74
N ILE A 426 18.61 -13.85 10.83
CA ILE A 426 18.00 -13.18 9.68
C ILE A 426 18.65 -13.63 8.38
N ILE A 427 17.93 -13.46 7.28
CA ILE A 427 18.45 -13.61 5.92
C ILE A 427 19.14 -12.28 5.55
N SER A 428 20.46 -12.30 5.37
CA SER A 428 21.28 -11.11 5.09
C SER A 428 21.57 -10.92 3.61
N GLU A 429 21.68 -12.02 2.85
CA GLU A 429 22.05 -12.01 1.44
C GLU A 429 21.30 -13.10 0.67
N ILE A 430 20.86 -12.77 -0.55
CA ILE A 430 20.15 -13.68 -1.46
C ILE A 430 20.80 -13.60 -2.84
N MET A 431 21.39 -14.71 -3.27
CA MET A 431 21.92 -14.90 -4.62
C MET A 431 21.02 -15.87 -5.39
N TYR A 432 20.08 -15.33 -6.16
CA TYR A 432 19.09 -16.11 -6.91
C TYR A 432 19.41 -16.22 -8.41
N ASN A 433 20.43 -15.52 -8.91
CA ASN A 433 20.84 -15.56 -10.32
C ASN A 433 22.37 -15.40 -10.48
N PRO A 434 23.15 -16.44 -10.11
CA PRO A 434 24.61 -16.38 -10.17
C PRO A 434 25.13 -16.33 -11.61
N SER A 435 26.35 -15.83 -11.77
CA SER A 435 26.89 -15.37 -13.07
C SER A 435 27.42 -16.49 -13.97
N ILE A 436 27.79 -17.64 -13.41
CA ILE A 436 28.46 -18.71 -14.16
C ILE A 436 27.50 -19.82 -14.57
N ASP A 437 26.81 -20.47 -13.63
CA ASP A 437 26.15 -21.75 -13.90
C ASP A 437 24.69 -21.87 -13.44
N GLY A 438 24.14 -20.84 -12.77
CA GLY A 438 22.78 -20.89 -12.19
C GLY A 438 22.62 -21.93 -11.08
N ALA A 439 23.70 -22.58 -10.64
CA ALA A 439 23.72 -23.67 -9.66
C ALA A 439 24.47 -23.30 -8.37
N SER A 440 25.22 -22.20 -8.37
CA SER A 440 25.88 -21.60 -7.21
C SER A 440 24.98 -20.66 -6.39
N GLU A 441 23.65 -20.73 -6.58
CA GLU A 441 22.66 -19.97 -5.80
C GLU A 441 22.91 -20.17 -4.29
N TYR A 442 22.70 -19.12 -3.51
CA TYR A 442 22.86 -19.19 -2.06
C TYR A 442 21.96 -18.24 -1.28
N LEU A 443 21.75 -18.59 -0.02
CA LEU A 443 21.19 -17.75 1.03
C LEU A 443 22.22 -17.60 2.14
N GLU A 444 22.41 -16.38 2.63
CA GLU A 444 23.22 -16.14 3.81
C GLU A 444 22.34 -15.85 5.03
N LEU A 445 22.69 -16.49 6.15
CA LEU A 445 22.11 -16.25 7.45
C LEU A 445 23.09 -15.52 8.35
N LEU A 446 22.58 -14.57 9.13
CA LEU A 446 23.33 -13.82 10.13
C LEU A 446 22.66 -13.93 11.50
N ASN A 447 23.46 -14.22 12.55
CA ASN A 447 23.03 -14.04 13.92
C ASN A 447 23.20 -12.58 14.36
N ILE A 448 22.09 -11.85 14.45
CA ILE A 448 22.09 -10.43 14.87
C ILE A 448 21.95 -10.25 16.38
N SER A 449 21.79 -11.34 17.14
CA SER A 449 21.71 -11.27 18.60
C SER A 449 23.08 -11.16 19.25
N ASP A 450 23.10 -10.78 20.53
CA ASP A 450 24.31 -10.68 21.36
C ASP A 450 24.73 -12.02 21.96
N SER A 451 24.00 -13.10 21.66
CA SER A 451 24.15 -14.42 22.27
C SER A 451 24.26 -15.52 21.21
N PRO A 452 24.94 -16.64 21.51
CA PRO A 452 24.94 -17.79 20.61
C PRO A 452 23.53 -18.36 20.42
N VAL A 453 23.16 -18.72 19.19
CA VAL A 453 21.86 -19.28 18.84
C VAL A 453 22.02 -20.70 18.29
N SER A 454 21.35 -21.66 18.92
CA SER A 454 21.25 -23.03 18.40
C SER A 454 20.11 -23.14 17.40
N LEU A 455 20.38 -23.65 16.19
CA LEU A 455 19.36 -23.99 15.19
C LEU A 455 18.74 -25.37 15.41
N PHE A 456 18.81 -25.86 16.65
CA PHE A 456 18.15 -27.05 17.14
C PHE A 456 17.52 -26.75 18.49
N ASP A 457 16.26 -27.13 18.64
CA ASP A 457 15.52 -27.00 19.89
C ASP A 457 15.49 -28.35 20.61
N ASN A 458 16.20 -28.42 21.74
CA ASN A 458 16.28 -29.63 22.56
C ASN A 458 14.96 -29.98 23.25
N THR A 459 14.06 -29.01 23.43
CA THR A 459 12.75 -29.21 24.08
C THR A 459 11.83 -29.99 23.16
N THR A 460 11.81 -29.62 21.88
CA THR A 460 10.97 -30.23 20.86
C THR A 460 11.67 -31.38 20.11
N GLY A 461 13.01 -31.45 20.20
CA GLY A 461 13.83 -32.43 19.48
C GLY A 461 13.88 -32.19 17.97
N LYS A 462 13.64 -30.96 17.52
CA LYS A 462 13.55 -30.56 16.11
C LYS A 462 14.57 -29.48 15.76
N ALA A 463 15.02 -29.50 14.51
CA ALA A 463 15.88 -28.45 13.98
C ALA A 463 15.05 -27.30 13.40
N TRP A 464 15.68 -26.15 13.21
CA TRP A 464 15.11 -25.07 12.41
C TRP A 464 15.06 -25.51 10.93
N GLN A 465 14.23 -24.83 10.15
CA GLN A 465 14.07 -25.18 8.73
C GLN A 465 13.71 -23.96 7.87
N PHE A 466 13.98 -24.10 6.57
CA PHE A 466 13.33 -23.32 5.53
C PHE A 466 12.11 -24.08 5.02
N SER A 467 10.98 -23.37 4.92
CA SER A 467 9.70 -23.91 4.47
C SER A 467 9.20 -23.31 3.15
N ASP A 468 9.83 -22.22 2.71
CA ASP A 468 9.49 -21.50 1.48
C ASP A 468 10.76 -21.11 0.74
N GLY A 469 10.71 -21.16 -0.59
CA GLY A 469 11.83 -20.92 -1.50
C GLY A 469 12.74 -22.14 -1.66
N ILE A 470 13.26 -22.66 -0.54
CA ILE A 470 14.00 -23.92 -0.51
C ILE A 470 13.45 -24.86 0.57
N ASP A 471 13.61 -26.16 0.37
CA ASP A 471 13.31 -27.18 1.39
C ASP A 471 14.61 -27.57 2.09
N TYR A 472 14.78 -27.13 3.34
CA TYR A 472 16.00 -27.44 4.11
C TYR A 472 15.73 -27.51 5.61
N GLU A 473 16.08 -28.62 6.25
CA GLU A 473 16.11 -28.78 7.70
C GLU A 473 17.58 -28.81 8.17
N PHE A 474 17.91 -28.05 9.21
CA PHE A 474 19.27 -28.03 9.75
C PHE A 474 19.66 -29.37 10.41
N PRO A 475 20.96 -29.72 10.49
CA PRO A 475 21.37 -31.02 11.01
C PRO A 475 20.98 -31.25 12.48
N ALA A 476 20.06 -32.18 12.73
CA ALA A 476 19.65 -32.55 14.10
C ALA A 476 20.72 -33.37 14.86
N GLY A 477 21.49 -34.22 14.16
CA GLY A 477 22.51 -35.09 14.78
C GLY A 477 23.80 -34.36 15.18
N SER A 478 24.01 -33.16 14.65
CA SER A 478 25.14 -32.28 14.98
C SER A 478 24.67 -30.82 14.90
N PRO A 479 23.92 -30.34 15.92
CA PRO A 479 23.27 -29.05 15.90
C PRO A 479 24.19 -27.89 15.56
N LEU A 480 23.72 -27.02 14.66
CA LEU A 480 24.41 -25.79 14.34
C LEU A 480 24.19 -24.76 15.47
N VAL A 481 25.28 -24.27 16.05
CA VAL A 481 25.26 -23.12 16.96
C VAL A 481 25.97 -21.95 16.29
N MET A 482 25.27 -20.83 16.12
CA MET A 482 25.78 -19.60 15.52
C MET A 482 26.20 -18.62 16.62
N ALA A 483 27.46 -18.20 16.66
CA ALA A 483 27.93 -17.15 17.57
C ALA A 483 27.35 -15.77 17.20
N PRO A 484 27.37 -14.77 18.10
CA PRO A 484 26.98 -13.40 17.77
C PRO A 484 27.75 -12.88 16.55
N GLY A 485 27.04 -12.31 15.56
CA GLY A 485 27.62 -11.81 14.32
C GLY A 485 28.09 -12.90 13.33
N GLU A 486 27.95 -14.17 13.66
CA GLU A 486 28.38 -15.25 12.76
C GLU A 486 27.47 -15.37 11.54
N ARG A 487 28.10 -15.57 10.38
CA ARG A 487 27.44 -15.83 9.09
C ARG A 487 27.54 -17.30 8.70
N VAL A 488 26.44 -17.82 8.15
CA VAL A 488 26.35 -19.18 7.62
C VAL A 488 25.71 -19.12 6.24
N VAL A 489 26.27 -19.87 5.30
CA VAL A 489 25.79 -19.91 3.92
C VAL A 489 25.07 -21.23 3.66
N LEU A 490 23.90 -21.16 3.03
CA LEU A 490 23.26 -22.31 2.40
C LEU A 490 23.37 -22.14 0.89
N THR A 491 23.74 -23.18 0.16
CA THR A 491 23.87 -23.15 -1.30
C THR A 491 23.23 -24.37 -1.96
N ARG A 492 22.83 -24.23 -3.22
CA ARG A 492 22.26 -25.33 -4.00
C ARG A 492 23.27 -26.40 -4.38
N SER A 493 24.50 -26.00 -4.70
CA SER A 493 25.57 -26.93 -5.03
C SER A 493 26.88 -26.39 -4.51
N LEU A 494 27.46 -27.11 -3.54
CA LEU A 494 28.74 -26.80 -2.93
C LEU A 494 29.88 -26.83 -3.96
N THR A 495 29.77 -27.68 -4.99
CA THR A 495 30.76 -27.73 -6.07
C THR A 495 30.70 -26.48 -6.96
N ALA A 496 29.49 -26.08 -7.38
CA ALA A 496 29.28 -24.85 -8.15
C ALA A 496 29.68 -23.62 -7.34
N PHE A 497 29.20 -23.53 -6.10
CA PHE A 497 29.49 -22.46 -5.17
C PHE A 497 30.99 -22.25 -4.96
N ASN A 498 31.75 -23.31 -4.67
CA ASN A 498 33.20 -23.22 -4.48
C ASN A 498 33.97 -22.92 -5.78
N THR A 499 33.33 -23.05 -6.94
CA THR A 499 33.93 -22.66 -8.22
C THR A 499 33.77 -21.16 -8.48
N GLU A 500 32.64 -20.58 -8.07
CA GLU A 500 32.30 -19.17 -8.33
C GLU A 500 32.69 -18.23 -7.17
N PHE A 501 32.55 -18.67 -5.92
CA PHE A 501 32.71 -17.84 -4.73
C PHE A 501 33.84 -18.33 -3.82
N THR A 502 34.45 -17.37 -3.11
CA THR A 502 35.41 -17.63 -2.03
C THR A 502 34.84 -17.04 -0.75
N THR A 503 34.90 -17.80 0.35
CA THR A 503 34.41 -17.37 1.65
C THR A 503 35.57 -17.12 2.63
N PRO A 504 35.40 -16.27 3.65
CA PRO A 504 36.37 -16.14 4.73
C PRO A 504 36.68 -17.48 5.41
N GLU A 505 37.90 -17.64 5.91
CA GLU A 505 38.33 -18.85 6.62
C GLU A 505 37.38 -19.14 7.80
N GLY A 506 36.90 -20.38 7.90
CA GLY A 506 35.97 -20.80 8.94
C GLY A 506 34.49 -20.60 8.62
N THR A 507 34.14 -19.96 7.50
CA THR A 507 32.74 -19.84 7.04
C THR A 507 32.13 -21.23 6.85
N ARG A 508 31.01 -21.50 7.53
CA ARG A 508 30.27 -22.76 7.39
C ARG A 508 29.30 -22.66 6.21
N VAL A 509 29.42 -23.59 5.27
CA VAL A 509 28.58 -23.68 4.06
C VAL A 509 27.84 -25.01 4.04
N PHE A 510 26.53 -24.96 3.87
CA PHE A 510 25.64 -26.12 3.79
C PHE A 510 25.03 -26.23 2.39
N GLU A 511 24.89 -27.46 1.89
CA GLU A 511 24.22 -27.72 0.62
C GLU A 511 22.75 -28.13 0.87
N TRP A 512 21.78 -27.50 0.20
CA TRP A 512 20.39 -27.96 0.21
C TRP A 512 20.11 -28.95 -0.94
N LEU A 513 19.21 -29.90 -0.71
CA LEU A 513 19.13 -31.11 -1.55
C LEU A 513 18.21 -30.96 -2.77
N THR A 514 17.15 -30.17 -2.65
CA THR A 514 16.12 -30.04 -3.69
C THR A 514 15.61 -28.61 -3.81
N GLY A 515 15.15 -28.25 -5.02
CA GLY A 515 14.69 -26.90 -5.31
C GLY A 515 15.81 -25.99 -5.80
N LYS A 516 15.41 -24.77 -6.16
CA LYS A 516 16.27 -23.68 -6.60
C LYS A 516 15.57 -22.37 -6.31
N LEU A 517 16.33 -21.30 -6.21
CA LEU A 517 15.72 -19.98 -6.12
C LEU A 517 15.11 -19.56 -7.48
N SER A 518 14.05 -18.77 -7.43
CA SER A 518 13.34 -18.23 -8.58
C SER A 518 14.02 -16.96 -9.09
N GLY A 519 14.44 -16.99 -10.35
CA GLY A 519 14.89 -15.80 -11.09
C GLY A 519 13.85 -14.66 -11.14
N GLY A 520 12.56 -14.97 -11.02
CA GLY A 520 11.46 -14.00 -11.05
C GLY A 520 11.10 -13.37 -9.71
N GLY A 521 11.84 -13.70 -8.64
CA GLY A 521 11.41 -13.44 -7.27
C GLY A 521 10.57 -14.56 -6.67
N GLU A 522 10.56 -14.62 -5.34
CA GLU A 522 9.77 -15.56 -4.53
C GLU A 522 9.73 -15.15 -3.05
N THR A 523 9.15 -16.01 -2.21
CA THR A 523 9.25 -15.90 -0.75
C THR A 523 10.26 -16.92 -0.22
N VAL A 524 11.19 -16.45 0.60
CA VAL A 524 12.10 -17.30 1.39
C VAL A 524 11.75 -17.11 2.86
N GLN A 525 11.61 -18.20 3.60
CA GLN A 525 11.20 -18.16 5.01
C GLN A 525 12.01 -19.11 5.88
N LEU A 526 12.64 -18.54 6.92
CA LEU A 526 13.26 -19.28 8.00
C LEU A 526 12.27 -19.44 9.15
N ALA A 527 12.11 -20.67 9.63
CA ALA A 527 11.24 -20.99 10.74
C ALA A 527 11.95 -21.86 11.79
N ARG A 528 11.50 -21.73 13.04
CA ARG A 528 12.01 -22.50 14.18
C ARG A 528 10.90 -23.37 14.78
N PRO A 529 11.24 -24.47 15.47
CA PRO A 529 10.28 -25.24 16.26
C PRO A 529 9.50 -24.36 17.24
N GLY A 530 8.21 -24.65 17.38
CA GLY A 530 7.26 -23.96 18.25
C GLY A 530 6.34 -24.93 18.99
N PRO A 531 5.06 -24.57 19.20
CA PRO A 531 4.12 -25.38 19.97
C PRO A 531 3.81 -26.72 19.29
N PHE A 532 3.26 -27.66 20.06
CA PHE A 532 2.75 -28.92 19.55
C PHE A 532 1.26 -28.79 19.22
N ASN A 533 0.84 -29.37 18.10
CA ASN A 533 -0.58 -29.53 17.80
C ASN A 533 -1.20 -30.70 18.60
N ASP A 534 -2.52 -30.88 18.48
CA ASP A 534 -3.27 -31.96 19.15
C ASP A 534 -2.83 -33.38 18.77
N LEU A 535 -2.11 -33.52 17.65
CA LEU A 535 -1.51 -34.78 17.19
C LEU A 535 -0.07 -34.97 17.71
N ASN A 536 0.38 -34.09 18.61
CA ASN A 536 1.74 -34.07 19.16
C ASN A 536 2.82 -33.87 18.08
N GLU A 537 2.51 -33.08 17.05
CA GLU A 537 3.43 -32.66 15.99
C GLU A 537 3.86 -31.21 16.20
N VAL A 538 5.16 -30.97 16.07
CA VAL A 538 5.76 -29.63 16.23
C VAL A 538 5.31 -28.72 15.09
N GLN A 539 4.73 -27.58 15.43
CA GLN A 539 4.47 -26.48 14.51
C GLN A 539 5.66 -25.54 14.46
N TYR A 540 5.80 -24.84 13.34
CA TYR A 540 6.95 -23.97 13.09
C TYR A 540 6.57 -22.51 13.13
N VAL A 541 7.32 -21.74 13.91
CA VAL A 541 7.16 -20.29 14.06
C VAL A 541 8.13 -19.60 13.11
N ARG A 542 7.62 -18.70 12.28
CA ARG A 542 8.45 -17.86 11.39
C ARG A 542 9.40 -16.99 12.21
N VAL A 543 10.68 -17.02 11.85
CA VAL A 543 11.75 -16.18 12.42
C VAL A 543 12.08 -15.02 11.49
N ASP A 544 12.26 -15.29 10.21
CA ASP A 544 12.49 -14.26 9.19
C ASP A 544 11.86 -14.65 7.86
N ARG A 545 11.49 -13.66 7.05
CA ARG A 545 10.90 -13.87 5.74
C ARG A 545 11.22 -12.72 4.81
N VAL A 546 11.58 -13.06 3.57
CA VAL A 546 11.80 -12.09 2.49
C VAL A 546 10.99 -12.52 1.28
N LYS A 547 10.03 -11.69 0.87
CA LYS A 547 9.31 -11.81 -0.41
C LYS A 547 9.94 -10.84 -1.41
N PHE A 548 10.99 -11.27 -2.09
CA PHE A 548 11.74 -10.45 -3.03
C PHE A 548 11.18 -10.52 -4.45
N SER A 549 11.57 -9.57 -5.30
CA SER A 549 11.26 -9.56 -6.73
C SER A 549 12.48 -9.12 -7.54
N ASN A 550 12.54 -9.55 -8.80
CA ASN A 550 13.50 -9.05 -9.78
C ASN A 550 13.01 -7.80 -10.52
N LYS A 551 11.87 -7.23 -10.13
CA LYS A 551 11.26 -6.05 -10.75
C LYS A 551 11.24 -4.88 -9.79
N ALA A 552 11.35 -3.68 -10.35
CA ALA A 552 11.12 -2.44 -9.60
C ALA A 552 9.78 -2.53 -8.82
N PRO A 553 9.72 -2.05 -7.58
CA PRO A 553 10.73 -1.23 -6.91
C PRO A 553 11.89 -1.99 -6.23
N TRP A 554 11.94 -3.33 -6.31
CA TRP A 554 13.12 -4.07 -5.86
C TRP A 554 14.33 -3.79 -6.74
N PRO A 555 15.56 -3.91 -6.21
CA PRO A 555 16.77 -3.83 -7.04
C PRO A 555 16.71 -4.87 -8.17
N ILE A 556 16.79 -4.41 -9.41
CA ILE A 556 16.76 -5.29 -10.60
C ILE A 556 18.13 -5.85 -10.95
N GLY A 557 19.21 -5.21 -10.47
CA GLY A 557 20.59 -5.59 -10.73
C GLY A 557 20.93 -7.05 -10.42
N PRO A 558 20.42 -7.65 -9.33
CA PRO A 558 20.67 -9.06 -9.00
C PRO A 558 20.03 -10.06 -9.97
N ASP A 559 19.18 -9.62 -10.90
CA ASP A 559 18.66 -10.47 -11.98
C ASP A 559 19.61 -10.51 -13.18
N GLY A 560 20.80 -11.07 -12.95
CA GLY A 560 21.85 -11.25 -13.95
C GLY A 560 23.08 -10.37 -13.72
N ASN A 561 24.23 -10.76 -14.28
CA ASN A 561 25.54 -10.10 -14.14
C ASN A 561 26.27 -10.29 -12.78
N GLY A 562 25.81 -11.18 -11.89
CA GLY A 562 26.55 -11.61 -10.69
C GLY A 562 26.41 -10.86 -9.35
N PRO A 563 25.66 -9.74 -9.19
CA PRO A 563 25.40 -9.19 -7.86
C PRO A 563 24.29 -9.95 -7.11
N SER A 564 24.32 -9.90 -5.78
CA SER A 564 23.29 -10.45 -4.89
C SER A 564 22.35 -9.33 -4.40
N LEU A 565 21.20 -9.73 -3.86
CA LEU A 565 20.42 -8.87 -2.98
C LEU A 565 21.07 -8.90 -1.59
N THR A 566 21.54 -7.75 -1.12
CA THR A 566 22.13 -7.61 0.21
C THR A 566 21.30 -6.65 1.05
N LYS A 567 21.07 -7.02 2.31
CA LYS A 567 20.35 -6.17 3.27
C LYS A 567 21.17 -4.92 3.59
N ILE A 568 20.53 -3.75 3.61
CA ILE A 568 21.22 -2.46 3.86
C ILE A 568 21.52 -2.31 5.35
N ILE A 569 20.48 -2.41 6.19
CA ILE A 569 20.58 -2.37 7.65
C ILE A 569 20.09 -3.71 8.20
N GLU A 570 21.03 -4.52 8.68
CA GLU A 570 20.82 -5.94 8.98
C GLU A 570 19.86 -6.19 10.14
N ASN A 571 19.79 -5.26 11.10
CA ASN A 571 18.87 -5.29 12.24
C ASN A 571 17.52 -4.59 11.97
N GLN A 572 17.26 -4.13 10.75
CA GLN A 572 15.96 -3.58 10.34
C GLN A 572 15.11 -4.62 9.61
N TYR A 573 13.82 -4.31 9.44
CA TYR A 573 12.87 -5.23 8.84
C TYR A 573 13.27 -5.60 7.41
N GLY A 574 13.33 -6.90 7.11
CA GLY A 574 13.81 -7.40 5.82
C GLY A 574 12.72 -7.63 4.78
N ASN A 575 11.44 -7.67 5.14
CA ASN A 575 10.39 -7.98 4.15
C ASN A 575 9.82 -6.72 3.45
N ASP A 576 10.69 -5.76 3.13
CA ASP A 576 10.37 -4.54 2.38
C ASP A 576 11.57 -4.12 1.52
N TYR A 577 11.35 -3.73 0.27
CA TYR A 577 12.45 -3.49 -0.69
C TYR A 577 13.35 -2.34 -0.27
N LEU A 578 12.85 -1.41 0.55
CA LEU A 578 13.62 -0.28 1.04
C LEU A 578 14.81 -0.68 1.91
N ASN A 579 14.91 -1.94 2.36
CA ASN A 579 16.06 -2.42 3.12
C ASN A 579 16.96 -3.37 2.30
N TRP A 580 16.89 -3.34 0.97
CA TRP A 580 17.71 -4.15 0.08
C TRP A 580 18.38 -3.32 -0.99
N ARG A 581 19.61 -3.70 -1.33
CA ARG A 581 20.38 -3.15 -2.45
C ARG A 581 20.96 -4.29 -3.30
N ALA A 582 21.31 -3.96 -4.54
CA ALA A 582 22.18 -4.82 -5.34
C ALA A 582 23.63 -4.57 -4.90
N ALA A 583 24.40 -5.61 -4.61
CA ALA A 583 25.82 -5.49 -4.29
C ALA A 583 26.62 -6.68 -4.85
N ALA A 584 27.95 -6.53 -4.95
CA ALA A 584 28.81 -7.65 -5.34
C ALA A 584 28.60 -8.81 -4.35
N SER A 585 28.64 -10.07 -4.79
CA SER A 585 28.44 -11.20 -3.87
C SER A 585 29.50 -11.27 -2.78
N SER A 586 29.10 -11.46 -1.52
CA SER A 586 30.02 -11.54 -0.39
C SER A 586 29.72 -12.69 0.59
N PRO A 587 29.52 -13.93 0.12
CA PRO A 587 29.07 -15.00 1.01
C PRO A 587 30.06 -15.25 2.15
N GLY A 588 29.55 -15.24 3.38
CA GLY A 588 30.32 -15.39 4.62
C GLY A 588 31.06 -14.13 5.07
N ALA A 589 31.12 -13.09 4.25
CA ALA A 589 31.74 -11.82 4.57
C ALA A 589 30.68 -10.77 4.94
N GLY A 590 31.06 -9.78 5.75
CA GLY A 590 30.21 -8.61 6.00
C GLY A 590 29.90 -7.88 4.70
N ALA A 591 28.73 -7.24 4.66
CA ALA A 591 28.15 -6.61 3.48
C ALA A 591 29.19 -5.90 2.58
N PRO A 592 29.16 -6.12 1.26
CA PRO A 592 30.23 -5.70 0.37
C PRO A 592 30.22 -4.18 0.16
N GLY A 593 31.38 -3.53 0.27
CA GLY A 593 31.53 -2.08 0.15
C GLY A 593 32.92 -1.60 0.58
N LEU A 594 33.16 -0.29 0.46
CA LEU A 594 34.38 0.33 1.02
C LEU A 594 34.19 0.45 2.53
N THR A 595 34.84 -0.44 3.29
CA THR A 595 34.81 -0.40 4.76
C THR A 595 35.44 0.89 5.27
N TYR A 596 35.18 1.24 6.53
CA TYR A 596 35.85 2.36 7.18
C TYR A 596 37.37 2.21 7.14
N ASP A 597 37.87 0.98 7.38
CA ASP A 597 39.31 0.70 7.39
C ASP A 597 39.97 0.92 6.01
N ASP A 598 39.31 0.53 4.92
CA ASP A 598 39.78 0.80 3.56
C ASP A 598 39.72 2.30 3.22
N TRP A 599 38.67 2.96 3.69
CA TRP A 599 38.43 4.38 3.45
C TRP A 599 39.45 5.26 4.17
N VAL A 600 39.82 4.94 5.42
CA VAL A 600 40.81 5.75 6.16
C VAL A 600 42.20 5.70 5.53
N ILE A 601 42.59 4.54 4.98
CA ILE A 601 43.86 4.40 4.25
C ILE A 601 43.83 5.26 2.99
N SER A 602 42.73 5.19 2.24
CA SER A 602 42.55 5.92 0.99
C SER A 602 42.52 7.44 1.17
N ASN A 603 42.03 7.91 2.32
CA ASN A 603 41.84 9.34 2.62
C ASN A 603 42.87 9.90 3.62
N ASN A 604 43.91 9.14 3.98
CA ASN A 604 44.93 9.54 4.96
C ASN A 604 44.35 10.01 6.31
N VAL A 605 43.28 9.36 6.77
CA VAL A 605 42.62 9.69 8.03
C VAL A 605 43.34 9.01 9.20
N THR A 606 43.72 9.77 10.22
CA THR A 606 44.45 9.25 11.40
C THR A 606 43.56 8.99 12.61
N SER A 607 42.33 9.49 12.63
CA SER A 607 41.39 9.30 13.73
C SER A 607 39.94 9.54 13.31
N PRO A 608 38.97 8.71 13.74
CA PRO A 608 37.54 8.88 13.43
C PRO A 608 36.91 10.15 14.01
N ASN A 609 37.49 10.69 15.08
CA ASN A 609 36.92 11.81 15.85
C ASN A 609 37.54 13.16 15.49
N LEU A 610 38.54 13.18 14.61
CA LEU A 610 39.09 14.44 14.11
C LEU A 610 38.18 15.00 13.02
N ASP A 611 38.20 16.32 12.91
CA ASP A 611 37.60 17.12 11.85
C ASP A 611 38.78 17.73 11.08
N ASN A 612 39.14 17.10 9.97
CA ASN A 612 40.40 17.35 9.27
C ASN A 612 40.35 18.64 8.43
N ASP A 613 39.17 19.04 7.97
CA ASP A 613 38.92 20.20 7.11
C ASP A 613 38.17 21.33 7.83
N SER A 614 37.83 21.13 9.11
CA SER A 614 37.24 22.11 10.02
C SER A 614 35.84 22.59 9.60
N ASP A 615 35.04 21.71 9.03
CA ASP A 615 33.66 22.00 8.62
C ASP A 615 32.60 21.63 9.68
N GLY A 616 33.03 21.02 10.79
CA GLY A 616 32.20 20.62 11.91
C GLY A 616 31.78 19.15 11.89
N LEU A 617 32.15 18.37 10.87
CA LEU A 617 31.93 16.94 10.79
C LEU A 617 33.20 16.16 11.17
N SER A 618 33.04 15.10 11.96
CA SER A 618 34.18 14.21 12.23
C SER A 618 34.39 13.26 11.06
N ASN A 619 35.61 12.75 10.88
CA ASN A 619 35.95 11.81 9.81
C ASN A 619 35.03 10.57 9.77
N LEU A 620 34.52 10.11 10.93
CA LEU A 620 33.54 9.02 10.97
C LEU A 620 32.17 9.42 10.42
N ILE A 621 31.73 10.65 10.65
CA ILE A 621 30.49 11.17 10.08
C ILE A 621 30.68 11.38 8.57
N GLU A 622 31.82 11.95 8.17
CA GLU A 622 32.20 12.10 6.75
C GLU A 622 32.13 10.76 6.01
N TYR A 623 32.72 9.71 6.60
CA TYR A 623 32.64 8.36 6.05
C TYR A 623 31.20 7.89 5.86
N ALA A 624 30.36 8.02 6.89
CA ALA A 624 28.97 7.56 6.89
C ALA A 624 28.07 8.33 5.92
N LEU A 625 28.39 9.60 5.65
CA LEU A 625 27.71 10.42 4.64
C LEU A 625 28.29 10.21 3.24
N GLY A 626 29.53 9.73 3.15
CA GLY A 626 30.26 9.56 1.89
C GLY A 626 30.87 10.85 1.36
N THR A 627 31.20 11.79 2.25
CA THR A 627 31.87 13.06 1.95
C THR A 627 33.40 12.94 2.07
N ASP A 628 34.12 13.98 1.62
CA ASP A 628 35.60 13.98 1.54
C ASP A 628 36.17 14.70 2.77
N PRO A 629 36.91 14.02 3.66
CA PRO A 629 37.38 14.58 4.93
C PRO A 629 38.49 15.64 4.75
N ALA A 630 38.90 15.94 3.52
CA ALA A 630 39.86 17.00 3.20
C ALA A 630 39.21 18.23 2.56
N VAL A 631 37.88 18.24 2.35
CA VAL A 631 37.18 19.27 1.59
C VAL A 631 35.98 19.82 2.39
N SER A 632 36.19 21.00 2.99
CA SER A 632 35.18 21.63 3.83
C SER A 632 33.83 21.80 3.12
N GLY A 633 32.77 21.28 3.72
CA GLY A 633 31.40 21.37 3.22
C GLY A 633 30.48 22.28 4.05
N ASN A 634 29.20 22.30 3.68
CA ASN A 634 28.12 22.85 4.51
C ASN A 634 26.98 21.82 4.56
N GLN A 635 27.32 20.62 5.03
CA GLN A 635 26.41 19.49 5.15
C GLN A 635 25.55 19.64 6.41
N SER A 636 24.27 19.26 6.31
CA SER A 636 23.35 19.18 7.45
C SER A 636 22.74 17.78 7.48
N PRO A 637 23.42 16.80 8.10
CA PRO A 637 23.03 15.39 8.01
C PRO A 637 21.72 15.07 8.74
N LEU A 638 21.26 15.97 9.61
CA LEU A 638 19.98 15.90 10.29
C LEU A 638 19.21 17.20 10.05
N GLU A 639 18.10 17.10 9.34
CA GLU A 639 17.17 18.20 9.12
C GLU A 639 16.02 18.11 10.12
N ILE A 640 15.77 19.21 10.83
CA ILE A 640 14.63 19.34 11.76
C ILE A 640 13.68 20.40 11.22
N THR A 641 12.46 20.00 10.90
CA THR A 641 11.38 20.90 10.50
C THR A 641 10.30 20.91 11.57
N LEU A 642 9.78 22.10 11.91
CA LEU A 642 8.67 22.27 12.84
C LEU A 642 7.40 22.60 12.05
N SER A 643 6.33 21.87 12.32
CA SER A 643 4.98 22.20 11.88
C SER A 643 4.18 22.82 13.04
N SER A 644 2.88 23.07 12.84
CA SER A 644 2.00 23.55 13.91
C SER A 644 1.67 22.50 14.97
N SER A 645 1.88 21.21 14.69
CA SER A 645 1.52 20.11 15.59
C SER A 645 2.59 19.02 15.72
N SER A 646 3.64 19.06 14.90
CA SER A 646 4.68 18.02 14.87
C SER A 646 6.10 18.57 14.66
N VAL A 647 7.08 17.77 15.08
CA VAL A 647 8.48 17.86 14.70
C VAL A 647 8.76 16.79 13.66
N ILE A 648 9.42 17.16 12.57
CA ILE A 648 9.87 16.24 11.53
C ILE A 648 11.40 16.19 11.57
N ALA A 649 11.96 15.02 11.83
CA ALA A 649 13.39 14.77 11.76
C ALA A 649 13.69 13.93 10.51
N SER A 650 14.57 14.40 9.64
CA SER A 650 14.95 13.71 8.41
C SER A 650 16.46 13.59 8.26
N TYR A 651 16.90 12.43 7.80
CA TYR A 651 18.32 12.13 7.56
C TYR A 651 18.44 11.08 6.45
N ALA A 652 19.64 10.90 5.93
CA ALA A 652 19.93 9.92 4.89
C ALA A 652 21.07 8.99 5.32
N VAL A 653 20.94 7.72 4.99
CA VAL A 653 21.98 6.70 5.15
C VAL A 653 22.61 6.46 3.78
N ASN A 654 23.94 6.55 3.69
CA ASN A 654 24.65 6.19 2.47
C ASN A 654 24.78 4.67 2.38
N ILE A 655 24.06 4.06 1.45
CA ILE A 655 23.96 2.61 1.34
C ILE A 655 25.28 1.96 0.90
N LEU A 656 26.28 2.73 0.45
CA LEU A 656 27.61 2.25 0.08
C LEU A 656 28.57 2.13 1.28
N ARG A 657 28.08 2.36 2.50
CA ARG A 657 28.84 2.36 3.76
C ARG A 657 28.23 1.34 4.73
N PRO A 658 28.26 0.04 4.37
CA PRO A 658 27.44 -0.96 5.02
C PRO A 658 27.83 -1.27 6.47
N ASP A 659 29.05 -0.91 6.88
CA ASP A 659 29.60 -1.00 8.22
C ASP A 659 29.41 0.27 9.06
N ALA A 660 28.71 1.29 8.55
CA ALA A 660 28.27 2.44 9.34
C ALA A 660 26.75 2.41 9.61
N ASP A 661 26.38 2.45 10.89
CA ASP A 661 25.01 2.69 11.31
C ASP A 661 24.82 4.15 11.72
N LEU A 662 23.76 4.78 11.19
CA LEU A 662 23.28 6.08 11.66
C LEU A 662 22.09 5.89 12.61
N LEU A 663 22.21 6.43 13.81
CA LEU A 663 21.20 6.31 14.86
C LEU A 663 20.63 7.69 15.19
N LEU A 664 19.35 7.91 14.89
CA LEU A 664 18.64 9.07 15.38
C LEU A 664 18.32 8.86 16.86
N GLU A 665 18.64 9.84 17.69
CA GLU A 665 18.34 9.83 19.13
C GLU A 665 17.67 11.14 19.54
N SER A 666 16.82 11.06 20.57
CA SER A 666 16.20 12.22 21.20
C SER A 666 16.53 12.29 22.69
N SER A 667 16.52 13.51 23.23
CA SER A 667 16.75 13.78 24.64
C SER A 667 15.92 14.97 25.12
N SER A 668 15.47 14.94 26.36
CA SER A 668 14.82 16.09 27.03
C SER A 668 15.79 16.90 27.89
N ASP A 669 16.99 16.38 28.19
CA ASP A 669 17.93 16.95 29.15
C ASP A 669 19.39 17.04 28.64
N LEU A 670 19.66 16.58 27.42
CA LEU A 670 20.99 16.43 26.80
C LEU A 670 21.91 15.41 27.51
N VAL A 671 21.43 14.72 28.54
CA VAL A 671 22.19 13.74 29.31
C VAL A 671 21.74 12.33 28.96
N LYS A 672 20.44 12.04 29.05
CA LYS A 672 19.86 10.76 28.68
C LYS A 672 19.36 10.83 27.24
N TRP A 673 19.89 9.95 26.40
CA TRP A 673 19.50 9.82 25.00
C TRP A 673 18.75 8.52 24.78
N SER A 674 17.69 8.58 23.99
CA SER A 674 16.87 7.44 23.62
C SER A 674 16.82 7.32 22.09
N PRO A 675 16.98 6.11 21.52
CA PRO A 675 16.80 5.88 20.10
C PRO A 675 15.42 6.33 19.61
N VAL A 676 15.39 6.87 18.40
CA VAL A 676 14.18 7.22 17.66
C VAL A 676 14.15 6.36 16.40
N ASN A 677 13.49 5.21 16.51
CA ASN A 677 13.43 4.25 15.42
C ASN A 677 12.43 4.69 14.36
N SER A 678 12.81 4.54 13.09
CA SER A 678 11.91 4.69 11.96
C SER A 678 12.34 3.76 10.85
N PRO A 679 11.40 3.17 10.10
CA PRO A 679 11.75 2.54 8.84
C PRO A 679 12.19 3.60 7.81
N PRO A 680 12.97 3.18 6.79
CA PRO A 680 13.24 4.04 5.64
C PRO A 680 11.94 4.39 4.91
N VAL A 681 11.89 5.58 4.30
CA VAL A 681 10.72 6.07 3.55
C VAL A 681 10.93 6.06 2.03
N ALA A 682 12.19 6.06 1.56
CA ALA A 682 12.55 6.01 0.15
C ALA A 682 14.02 5.64 -0.04
N ILE A 683 14.39 5.20 -1.24
CA ILE A 683 15.77 5.16 -1.73
C ILE A 683 15.89 6.11 -2.92
N ARG A 684 16.92 6.96 -2.95
CA ARG A 684 17.24 7.86 -4.07
C ARG A 684 18.72 7.76 -4.39
N GLY A 685 19.06 7.09 -5.49
CA GLY A 685 20.45 6.75 -5.79
C GLY A 685 21.06 5.93 -4.66
N ASP A 686 22.19 6.37 -4.13
CA ASP A 686 22.91 5.71 -3.03
C ASP A 686 22.44 6.12 -1.63
N LEU A 687 21.34 6.87 -1.52
CA LEU A 687 20.81 7.36 -0.26
C LEU A 687 19.50 6.66 0.11
N GLN A 688 19.49 6.02 1.26
CA GLN A 688 18.28 5.54 1.91
C GLN A 688 17.77 6.64 2.86
N LEU A 689 16.58 7.16 2.59
CA LEU A 689 16.02 8.31 3.28
C LEU A 689 15.18 7.87 4.46
N TYR A 690 15.33 8.57 5.58
CA TYR A 690 14.57 8.40 6.80
C TYR A 690 13.83 9.70 7.13
N SER A 691 12.59 9.56 7.60
CA SER A 691 11.81 10.66 8.13
C SER A 691 10.98 10.16 9.31
N VAL A 692 10.97 10.95 10.38
CA VAL A 692 10.20 10.70 11.60
C VAL A 692 9.33 11.91 11.86
N ILE A 693 8.05 11.66 12.11
CA ILE A 693 7.09 12.68 12.54
C ILE A 693 6.74 12.38 13.99
N GLN A 694 7.02 13.32 14.88
CA GLN A 694 6.65 13.24 16.30
C GLN A 694 5.74 14.41 16.69
N PRO A 695 4.79 14.23 17.62
CA PRO A 695 4.02 15.34 18.16
C PRO A 695 4.93 16.41 18.76
N ILE A 696 4.53 17.68 18.75
CA ILE A 696 5.28 18.73 19.44
C ILE A 696 5.34 18.39 20.94
N PRO A 697 6.54 18.23 21.52
CA PRO A 697 6.68 17.91 22.93
C PRO A 697 6.28 19.10 23.80
N SER A 698 5.77 18.84 25.01
CA SER A 698 5.37 19.86 25.99
C SER A 698 6.55 20.63 26.62
N GLY A 699 7.78 20.36 26.16
CA GLY A 699 9.02 20.95 26.63
C GLY A 699 10.11 20.94 25.55
N ARG A 700 11.36 21.16 25.96
CA ARG A 700 12.49 21.08 25.03
C ARG A 700 12.78 19.62 24.71
N VAL A 701 12.95 19.32 23.42
CA VAL A 701 13.51 18.06 22.94
C VAL A 701 14.65 18.40 22.00
N PHE A 702 15.73 17.65 22.15
CA PHE A 702 16.94 17.74 21.36
C PHE A 702 17.06 16.47 20.54
N TYR A 703 17.51 16.61 19.30
CA TYR A 703 17.78 15.49 18.42
C TYR A 703 19.26 15.47 18.07
N ARG A 704 19.83 14.27 17.94
CA ARG A 704 21.16 14.08 17.38
C ARG A 704 21.17 12.86 16.48
N LEU A 705 22.11 12.86 15.56
CA LEU A 705 22.44 11.71 14.73
C LEU A 705 23.79 11.17 15.19
N GLY A 706 23.80 9.96 15.74
CA GLY A 706 25.03 9.25 16.08
C GLY A 706 25.48 8.36 14.94
N VAL A 707 26.79 8.17 14.80
CA VAL A 707 27.37 7.18 13.87
C VAL A 707 28.11 6.13 14.68
N ARG A 708 27.90 4.85 14.33
CA ARG A 708 28.60 3.71 14.92
C ARG A 708 29.12 2.79 13.81
N LEU A 709 30.35 2.31 13.96
CA LEU A 709 30.87 1.22 13.14
C LEU A 709 30.37 -0.13 13.64
N LYS A 710 30.00 -0.99 12.70
CA LYS A 710 29.70 -2.40 12.97
C LYS A 710 31.00 -3.13 13.31
N PRO A 711 30.95 -4.14 14.21
CA PRO A 711 32.11 -4.92 14.60
C PRO A 711 32.78 -5.67 13.46
#